data_AF-A0A1H5MJ59-F1
#
_entry.id   AF-A0A1H5MJ59-F1
#
_cell.length_a   1.000
_cell.length_b   1.000
_cell.length_c   1.000
_cell.angle_alpha   90.00
_cell.angle_beta   90.00
_cell.angle_gamma   90.00
#
_symmetry.space_group_name_H-M   'P 1'
#
loop_
_entity.id
_entity.type
_entity.pdbx_description
1 polymer ?
#
loop_
_entity_poly.entity_id
_entity_poly.type
_entity_poly.pdbx_seq_one_letter_code
_entity_poly.pdbx_strand_id
1 'polypeptide(L)'
;MRGGPLNRAVIVGIDSYPGAPLFGCVNDAKDVADCLSLEQYDFDSKLLLNGQATRSSILRNLHELAYGEEEGGTLVFYFAGHGQVLGQAGHLVTHDAERFDPGISLSQLAQIMESASRNFDHVVTILDCCHSGSAYSWSNSRPLQAGDIEREVPTVNESRCILAACRPEESAEERRGHGVFTDALTSALLGDAVNWNGEVTLLGVFEHISASLSTELQTPVFKGDIAGTVVLGSGFDRREGPPIDKSELAQNLAKAHHLVDQYHYLQLTELSERNVRLQQGARKCSIKLEPVVHWFEETEKALPDLKRHADWTNLVARVREFRKNLADISVGELTRFGRVVRHLGHGGYGHVWELEDDGGARYAMKIFHGNELDDEVKVRRFANGYNNMRKLEHPYIVRVHEMLAAPYGFLMDSIAGDNLRKAYIDRNDPESVLQLMIDICETVQHAHSQQVRHRDIKPENIIAAYSDRGRLVPYLTDFDLAYHETNRTVTTNIGVGGVINYAAPEQLFEPNARTARSETVDVFSLAQLMFFVITGRDPSGENFAKNLEILTHDLGSWVDDRAAKTLIELYRSSTSKQPSERPQTVVDFVSELRHAESVIQVASGTDKIMEEDFCRRVGQLYAGLNNYSATEGECRMNSRSGQVEIVVRFKNVSSKGEASLELECSVTDKLPVPSLKSGRSARESINIRLDKIVARLPGVRRHAGNKGAYQVYLSVDDVTLDVAGVAWVADVIAKAVAGIEQW
;
A
#
# COMPACT_ATOMS: atom_id res chain seq x y z
N MET A 1 -31.02 31.20 17.64
CA MET A 1 -30.33 31.08 18.93
C MET A 1 -29.90 29.63 19.04
N ARG A 2 -28.60 29.33 19.03
CA ARG A 2 -28.13 27.96 19.28
C ARG A 2 -28.28 27.72 20.78
N GLY A 3 -29.13 26.76 21.17
CA GLY A 3 -29.21 26.29 22.56
C GLY A 3 -27.85 25.77 22.99
N GLY A 4 -27.45 26.05 24.23
CA GLY A 4 -26.19 25.55 24.78
C GLY A 4 -26.16 24.02 24.88
N PRO A 5 -25.01 23.45 25.25
CA PRO A 5 -24.86 21.99 25.42
C PRO A 5 -25.90 21.45 26.42
N LEU A 6 -26.52 20.32 26.07
CA LEU A 6 -27.50 19.60 26.91
C LEU A 6 -26.83 18.78 28.02
N ASN A 7 -25.53 18.51 27.91
CA ASN A 7 -24.78 17.69 28.85
C ASN A 7 -24.00 18.56 29.85
N ARG A 8 -23.99 18.14 31.12
CA ARG A 8 -23.36 18.87 32.24
C ARG A 8 -22.43 17.96 33.01
N ALA A 9 -21.28 18.47 33.42
CA ALA A 9 -20.39 17.72 34.29
C ALA A 9 -19.91 18.57 35.47
N VAL A 10 -19.82 17.97 36.66
CA VAL A 10 -19.11 18.54 37.82
C VAL A 10 -17.94 17.62 38.13
N ILE A 11 -16.73 18.12 37.95
CA ILE A 11 -15.50 17.35 37.96
C ILE A 11 -14.59 17.87 39.06
N VAL A 12 -14.23 17.00 40.01
CA VAL A 12 -13.51 17.36 41.23
C VAL A 12 -12.19 16.60 41.29
N GLY A 13 -11.09 17.33 41.50
CA GLY A 13 -9.75 16.76 41.69
C GLY A 13 -9.00 17.43 42.85
N ILE A 14 -8.56 16.65 43.84
CA ILE A 14 -7.94 17.19 45.06
C ILE A 14 -6.63 16.45 45.35
N ASP A 15 -5.52 17.17 45.23
CA ASP A 15 -4.19 16.72 45.68
C ASP A 15 -3.85 17.32 47.05
N SER A 16 -4.18 18.60 47.24
CA SER A 16 -3.76 19.38 48.40
C SER A 16 -4.68 19.16 49.58
N TYR A 17 -4.36 18.21 50.46
CA TYR A 17 -5.04 18.02 51.74
C TYR A 17 -4.16 18.50 52.91
N PRO A 18 -4.68 19.28 53.87
CA PRO A 18 -3.91 19.86 55.00
C PRO A 18 -3.17 18.89 55.95
N GLY A 19 -3.22 17.57 55.72
CA GLY A 19 -2.46 16.57 56.49
C GLY A 19 -2.21 15.23 55.78
N ALA A 20 -2.71 15.04 54.56
CA ALA A 20 -2.59 13.78 53.81
C ALA A 20 -2.63 14.04 52.29
N PRO A 21 -1.63 14.76 51.72
CA PRO A 21 -1.64 15.12 50.31
C PRO A 21 -1.63 13.89 49.38
N LEU A 22 -2.30 14.02 48.24
CA LEU A 22 -2.27 13.07 47.12
C LEU A 22 -1.51 13.67 45.93
N PHE A 23 -1.23 12.85 44.91
CA PHE A 23 -0.52 13.27 43.71
C PHE A 23 -1.16 12.68 42.46
N GLY A 24 -1.88 13.49 41.69
CA GLY A 24 -2.37 13.08 40.36
C GLY A 24 -3.86 13.28 40.18
N CYS A 25 -4.64 13.37 41.26
CA CYS A 25 -6.09 13.58 41.21
C CYS A 25 -6.49 14.86 40.47
N VAL A 26 -5.66 15.90 40.52
CA VAL A 26 -5.88 17.12 39.74
C VAL A 26 -5.64 16.91 38.24
N ASN A 27 -4.68 16.08 37.86
CA ASN A 27 -4.43 15.76 36.46
C ASN A 27 -5.55 14.85 35.94
N ASP A 28 -5.93 13.85 36.71
CA ASP A 28 -7.06 12.95 36.42
C ASP A 28 -8.36 13.73 36.15
N ALA A 29 -8.69 14.70 37.01
CA ALA A 29 -9.84 15.58 36.82
C ALA A 29 -9.74 16.45 35.55
N LYS A 30 -8.55 16.91 35.17
CA LYS A 30 -8.36 17.69 33.94
C LYS A 30 -8.52 16.82 32.70
N ASP A 31 -7.91 15.64 32.69
CA ASP A 31 -7.95 14.75 31.52
C ASP A 31 -9.38 14.25 31.26
N VAL A 32 -10.14 13.94 32.31
CA VAL A 32 -11.57 13.61 32.18
C VAL A 32 -12.38 14.80 31.65
N ALA A 33 -12.11 16.03 32.12
CA ALA A 33 -12.77 17.23 31.62
C ALA A 33 -12.47 17.48 30.14
N ASP A 34 -11.21 17.31 29.73
CA ASP A 34 -10.77 17.45 28.35
C ASP A 34 -11.45 16.41 27.45
N CYS A 35 -11.55 15.14 27.90
CA CYS A 35 -12.27 14.09 27.18
C CYS A 35 -13.76 14.43 26.99
N LEU A 36 -14.44 14.86 28.06
CA LEU A 36 -15.87 15.18 28.00
C LEU A 36 -16.16 16.46 27.19
N SER A 37 -15.15 17.31 26.96
CA SER A 37 -15.27 18.51 26.13
C SER A 37 -15.21 18.27 24.62
N LEU A 38 -14.87 17.05 24.17
CA LEU A 38 -14.82 16.72 22.74
C LEU A 38 -16.20 16.90 22.09
N GLU A 39 -16.23 17.25 20.80
CA GLU A 39 -17.46 17.51 20.04
C GLU A 39 -18.44 16.32 20.07
N GLN A 40 -17.92 15.10 20.19
CA GLN A 40 -18.70 13.86 20.27
C GLN A 40 -19.46 13.70 21.59
N TYR A 41 -19.04 14.39 22.66
CA TYR A 41 -19.62 14.33 24.00
C TYR A 41 -20.35 15.64 24.39
N ASP A 42 -19.80 16.80 24.02
CA ASP A 42 -20.38 18.14 24.19
C ASP A 42 -20.83 18.47 25.64
N PHE A 43 -20.01 18.12 26.64
CA PHE A 43 -20.31 18.47 28.05
C PHE A 43 -19.80 19.87 28.40
N ASP A 44 -20.66 20.66 29.05
CA ASP A 44 -20.24 21.83 29.82
C ASP A 44 -19.76 21.39 31.22
N SER A 45 -18.44 21.44 31.41
CA SER A 45 -17.78 20.87 32.58
C SER A 45 -17.35 21.94 33.59
N LYS A 46 -17.87 21.84 34.81
CA LYS A 46 -17.41 22.61 35.97
C LYS A 46 -16.27 21.89 36.68
N LEU A 47 -15.06 22.40 36.50
CA LEU A 47 -13.85 21.87 37.14
C LEU A 47 -13.58 22.55 38.50
N LEU A 48 -13.49 21.76 39.57
CA LEU A 48 -13.19 22.21 40.94
C LEU A 48 -11.90 21.53 41.44
N LEU A 49 -10.82 22.30 41.58
CA LEU A 49 -9.50 21.77 41.92
C LEU A 49 -8.99 22.28 43.27
N ASN A 50 -8.41 21.39 44.07
CA ASN A 50 -7.72 21.71 45.33
C ASN A 50 -8.53 22.69 46.21
N GLY A 51 -8.01 23.89 46.47
CA GLY A 51 -8.65 24.92 47.31
C GLY A 51 -10.05 25.36 46.86
N GLN A 52 -10.44 25.06 45.62
CA GLN A 52 -11.79 25.33 45.10
C GLN A 52 -12.78 24.21 45.40
N ALA A 53 -12.29 23.00 45.70
CA ALA A 53 -13.06 21.80 45.97
C ALA A 53 -13.45 21.68 47.45
N THR A 54 -14.01 22.77 48.00
CA THR A 54 -14.58 22.76 49.34
C THR A 54 -15.96 22.10 49.34
N ARG A 55 -16.39 21.58 50.49
CA ARG A 55 -17.72 20.99 50.67
C ARG A 55 -18.82 21.91 50.16
N SER A 56 -18.75 23.18 50.53
CA SER A 56 -19.75 24.18 50.13
C SER A 56 -19.73 24.47 48.63
N SER A 57 -18.55 24.47 47.99
CA SER A 57 -18.42 24.72 46.55
C SER A 57 -18.99 23.56 45.74
N ILE A 58 -18.64 22.32 46.08
CA ILE A 58 -19.12 21.12 45.39
C ILE A 58 -20.65 21.01 45.54
N LEU A 59 -21.17 21.11 46.77
CA LEU A 59 -22.62 21.04 47.02
C LEU A 59 -23.39 22.15 46.32
N ARG A 60 -22.84 23.37 46.22
CA ARG A 60 -23.50 24.47 45.51
C ARG A 60 -23.68 24.16 44.03
N ASN A 61 -22.61 23.74 43.33
CA ASN A 61 -22.69 23.44 41.90
C ASN A 61 -23.61 22.24 41.64
N LEU A 62 -23.59 21.21 42.50
CA LEU A 62 -24.51 20.08 42.37
C LEU A 62 -25.96 20.46 42.66
N HIS A 63 -26.24 21.28 43.68
CA HIS A 63 -27.60 21.74 43.97
C HIS A 63 -28.14 22.68 42.90
N GLU A 64 -27.30 23.55 42.32
CA GLU A 64 -27.70 24.44 41.22
C GLU A 64 -28.18 23.62 40.00
N LEU A 65 -27.53 22.50 39.70
CA LEU A 65 -27.96 21.58 38.64
C LEU A 65 -29.16 20.73 39.06
N ALA A 66 -29.17 20.21 40.29
CA ALA A 66 -30.22 19.32 40.78
C ALA A 66 -31.58 20.00 41.01
N TYR A 67 -31.59 21.31 41.28
CA TYR A 67 -32.80 22.10 41.54
C TYR A 67 -32.98 23.26 40.54
N GLY A 68 -32.21 23.25 39.45
CA GLY A 68 -32.34 24.22 38.36
C GLY A 68 -33.56 23.96 37.47
N GLU A 69 -33.73 24.79 36.44
CA GLU A 69 -34.80 24.70 35.43
C GLU A 69 -34.33 24.00 34.12
N GLU A 70 -33.16 23.35 34.14
CA GLU A 70 -32.66 22.62 32.95
C GLU A 70 -33.41 21.29 32.77
N GLU A 71 -33.77 20.95 31.53
CA GLU A 71 -34.48 19.70 31.20
C GLU A 71 -33.76 18.94 30.07
N GLY A 72 -33.44 17.66 30.31
CA GLY A 72 -32.86 16.72 29.35
C GLY A 72 -31.33 16.58 29.43
N GLY A 73 -30.78 15.59 28.70
CA GLY A 73 -29.34 15.35 28.60
C GLY A 73 -28.73 14.53 29.74
N THR A 74 -27.40 14.54 29.85
CA THR A 74 -26.65 13.73 30.84
C THR A 74 -25.92 14.62 31.85
N LEU A 75 -26.08 14.31 33.13
CA LEU A 75 -25.28 14.87 34.23
C LEU A 75 -24.20 13.87 34.65
N VAL A 76 -22.94 14.27 34.60
CA VAL A 76 -21.79 13.50 35.13
C VAL A 76 -21.22 14.18 36.37
N PHE A 77 -21.13 13.46 37.49
CA PHE A 77 -20.31 13.86 38.63
C PHE A 77 -19.06 12.99 38.68
N TYR A 78 -17.89 13.59 38.56
CA TYR A 78 -16.60 12.91 38.69
C TYR A 78 -15.86 13.40 39.92
N PHE A 79 -15.31 12.47 40.71
CA PHE A 79 -14.50 12.80 41.89
C PHE A 79 -13.24 11.95 41.94
N ALA A 80 -12.08 12.62 41.99
CA ALA A 80 -10.77 12.03 42.28
C ALA A 80 -10.19 12.65 43.57
N GLY A 81 -9.87 11.80 44.55
CA GLY A 81 -9.33 12.25 45.84
C GLY A 81 -9.45 11.19 46.94
N HIS A 82 -9.37 11.62 48.20
CA HIS A 82 -9.53 10.71 49.34
C HIS A 82 -11.00 10.29 49.54
N GLY A 83 -11.19 9.01 49.87
CA GLY A 83 -12.43 8.48 50.40
C GLY A 83 -12.21 7.95 51.82
N GLN A 84 -13.15 8.23 52.73
CA GLN A 84 -13.04 7.82 54.13
C GLN A 84 -14.34 7.19 54.63
N VAL A 85 -14.23 6.14 55.45
CA VAL A 85 -15.37 5.57 56.18
C VAL A 85 -15.41 6.15 57.59
N LEU A 86 -16.53 6.76 57.96
CA LEU A 86 -16.80 7.24 59.31
C LEU A 86 -18.05 6.55 59.84
N GLY A 87 -17.89 5.63 60.80
CA GLY A 87 -18.97 4.76 61.27
C GLY A 87 -19.37 3.73 60.22
N GLN A 88 -20.62 3.74 59.77
CA GLN A 88 -21.14 2.89 58.67
C GLN A 88 -21.32 3.65 57.35
N ALA A 89 -20.89 4.92 57.27
CA ALA A 89 -21.08 5.77 56.10
C ALA A 89 -19.75 6.11 55.43
N GLY A 90 -19.69 5.88 54.11
CA GLY A 90 -18.60 6.36 53.26
C GLY A 90 -18.75 7.85 52.94
N HIS A 91 -17.62 8.55 52.84
CA HIS A 91 -17.54 9.99 52.59
C HIS A 91 -16.48 10.29 51.53
N LEU A 92 -16.78 11.27 50.67
CA LEU A 92 -15.82 11.94 49.81
C LEU A 92 -15.13 13.03 50.63
N VAL A 93 -13.80 12.97 50.70
CA VAL A 93 -13.03 13.90 51.52
C VAL A 93 -12.79 15.19 50.76
N THR A 94 -13.37 16.30 51.22
CA THR A 94 -13.22 17.61 50.58
C THR A 94 -11.96 18.35 51.04
N HIS A 95 -11.56 19.40 50.34
CA HIS A 95 -10.33 20.14 50.67
C HIS A 95 -10.34 20.73 52.10
N ASP A 96 -11.52 21.12 52.56
CA ASP A 96 -11.82 21.71 53.87
C ASP A 96 -12.18 20.67 54.95
N ALA A 97 -11.85 19.38 54.74
CA ALA A 97 -12.16 18.32 55.66
C ALA A 97 -11.51 18.47 57.06
N GLU A 98 -12.26 18.09 58.09
CA GLU A 98 -11.79 18.04 59.48
C GLU A 98 -11.88 16.62 60.07
N ARG A 99 -11.22 16.37 61.20
CA ARG A 99 -11.05 15.03 61.83
C ARG A 99 -12.35 14.25 62.08
N PHE A 100 -13.50 14.91 62.15
CA PHE A 100 -14.82 14.31 62.31
C PHE A 100 -15.87 14.86 61.33
N ASP A 101 -15.44 15.65 60.35
CA ASP A 101 -16.26 16.11 59.25
C ASP A 101 -15.46 15.93 57.95
N PRO A 102 -15.42 14.69 57.42
CA PRO A 102 -14.59 14.39 56.25
C PRO A 102 -15.07 15.14 55.00
N GLY A 103 -16.33 15.60 54.93
CA GLY A 103 -16.86 16.30 53.78
C GLY A 103 -18.25 15.81 53.38
N ILE A 104 -18.38 15.29 52.17
CA ILE A 104 -19.68 14.91 51.59
C ILE A 104 -19.93 13.42 51.81
N SER A 105 -20.96 13.07 52.57
CA SER A 105 -21.34 11.65 52.69
C SER A 105 -21.90 11.12 51.37
N LEU A 106 -21.63 9.85 51.05
CA LEU A 106 -22.17 9.21 49.85
C LEU A 106 -23.70 9.21 49.86
N SER A 107 -24.32 9.06 51.03
CA SER A 107 -25.78 9.16 51.18
C SER A 107 -26.33 10.56 50.85
N GLN A 108 -25.59 11.62 51.19
CA GLN A 108 -25.97 12.99 50.84
C GLN A 108 -25.83 13.22 49.34
N LEU A 109 -24.73 12.77 48.73
CA LEU A 109 -24.53 12.83 47.28
C LEU A 109 -25.69 12.14 46.55
N ALA A 110 -26.19 11.03 47.08
CA ALA A 110 -27.35 10.30 46.55
C ALA A 110 -28.57 11.13 46.35
N GLN A 111 -28.97 11.80 47.41
CA GLN A 111 -30.22 12.52 47.48
C GLN A 111 -30.18 13.69 46.49
N ILE A 112 -28.99 14.24 46.29
CA ILE A 112 -28.74 15.28 45.30
C ILE A 112 -28.83 14.71 43.88
N MET A 113 -28.16 13.59 43.60
CA MET A 113 -28.21 12.95 42.28
C MET A 113 -29.61 12.41 41.94
N GLU A 114 -30.36 11.93 42.95
CA GLU A 114 -31.78 11.55 42.83
C GLU A 114 -32.69 12.77 42.62
N SER A 115 -32.35 13.92 43.19
CA SER A 115 -33.08 15.16 42.89
C SER A 115 -32.80 15.60 41.45
N ALA A 116 -31.54 15.49 41.00
CA ALA A 116 -31.12 15.85 39.66
C ALA A 116 -31.73 14.97 38.57
N SER A 117 -32.08 13.72 38.87
CA SER A 117 -32.68 12.83 37.88
C SER A 117 -34.04 13.35 37.38
N ARG A 118 -34.72 14.21 38.14
CA ARG A 118 -35.94 14.88 37.66
C ARG A 118 -35.71 15.85 36.50
N ASN A 119 -34.47 16.31 36.34
CA ASN A 119 -34.06 17.34 35.38
C ASN A 119 -33.25 16.76 34.22
N PHE A 120 -32.47 15.68 34.45
CA PHE A 120 -31.62 15.05 33.45
C PHE A 120 -32.10 13.64 33.10
N ASP A 121 -32.04 13.27 31.82
CA ASP A 121 -32.41 11.92 31.34
C ASP A 121 -31.52 10.84 31.97
N HIS A 122 -30.24 11.19 32.17
CA HIS A 122 -29.21 10.30 32.70
C HIS A 122 -28.37 11.02 33.76
N VAL A 123 -28.19 10.39 34.91
CA VAL A 123 -27.36 10.89 36.00
C VAL A 123 -26.29 9.86 36.35
N VAL A 124 -25.03 10.21 36.13
CA VAL A 124 -23.88 9.31 36.24
C VAL A 124 -22.89 9.85 37.27
N THR A 125 -22.49 9.00 38.21
CA THR A 125 -21.46 9.30 39.21
C THR A 125 -20.24 8.42 38.99
N ILE A 126 -19.06 9.02 38.86
CA ILE A 126 -17.79 8.33 38.67
C ILE A 126 -16.86 8.67 39.86
N LEU A 127 -16.43 7.67 40.61
CA LEU A 127 -15.65 7.84 41.84
C LEU A 127 -14.29 7.16 41.73
N ASP A 128 -13.22 7.94 41.60
CA ASP A 128 -11.83 7.49 41.71
C ASP A 128 -11.27 7.83 43.11
N CYS A 129 -11.73 7.08 44.10
CA CYS A 129 -11.27 7.21 45.48
C CYS A 129 -11.32 5.87 46.22
N CYS A 130 -10.52 5.75 47.30
CA CYS A 130 -10.56 4.60 48.20
C CYS A 130 -11.97 4.40 48.79
N HIS A 131 -12.37 3.14 49.02
CA HIS A 131 -13.67 2.77 49.60
C HIS A 131 -14.90 3.23 48.81
N SER A 132 -14.74 3.63 47.54
CA SER A 132 -15.83 4.11 46.66
C SER A 132 -16.94 3.06 46.45
N GLY A 133 -16.63 1.76 46.53
CA GLY A 133 -17.62 0.69 46.43
C GLY A 133 -18.64 0.60 47.57
N SER A 134 -18.40 1.31 48.69
CA SER A 134 -19.36 1.42 49.81
C SER A 134 -20.61 2.24 49.45
N ALA A 135 -20.63 2.86 48.28
CA ALA A 135 -21.77 3.54 47.72
C ALA A 135 -22.97 2.57 47.54
N TYR A 136 -24.03 2.82 48.30
CA TYR A 136 -25.44 2.41 48.08
C TYR A 136 -25.93 0.99 48.34
N SER A 137 -27.08 0.96 49.05
CA SER A 137 -28.32 0.27 48.67
C SER A 137 -29.42 1.33 48.60
N TRP A 138 -29.94 1.69 47.41
CA TRP A 138 -31.13 2.53 47.33
C TRP A 138 -32.31 1.79 47.98
N SER A 139 -33.09 2.49 48.81
CA SER A 139 -34.17 1.85 49.57
C SER A 139 -35.16 1.15 48.63
N ASN A 140 -35.28 -0.18 48.76
CA ASN A 140 -36.18 -1.10 48.04
C ASN A 140 -35.84 -1.57 46.61
N SER A 141 -34.60 -1.43 46.11
CA SER A 141 -34.22 -2.09 44.85
C SER A 141 -33.89 -3.58 45.08
N ARG A 142 -34.88 -4.46 44.92
CA ARG A 142 -34.61 -5.90 44.69
C ARG A 142 -34.34 -6.13 43.19
N PRO A 143 -33.44 -7.04 42.80
CA PRO A 143 -33.27 -7.41 41.40
C PRO A 143 -34.61 -7.88 40.82
N LEU A 144 -35.00 -7.34 39.65
CA LEU A 144 -36.23 -7.76 38.95
C LEU A 144 -36.21 -9.27 38.72
N GLN A 145 -37.26 -9.96 39.16
CA GLN A 145 -37.47 -11.37 38.86
C GLN A 145 -38.47 -11.52 37.72
N ALA A 146 -38.42 -12.66 37.02
CA ALA A 146 -39.27 -12.95 35.86
C ALA A 146 -40.79 -12.83 36.12
N GLY A 147 -41.23 -12.75 37.39
CA GLY A 147 -42.63 -12.54 37.79
C GLY A 147 -43.04 -11.07 37.98
N ASP A 148 -42.13 -10.10 37.86
CA ASP A 148 -42.44 -8.67 38.03
C ASP A 148 -43.08 -8.03 36.76
N ILE A 149 -43.24 -8.80 35.68
CA ILE A 149 -43.80 -8.36 34.37
C ILE A 149 -45.33 -8.16 34.42
N GLU A 150 -46.04 -8.73 35.41
CA GLU A 150 -47.52 -8.70 35.47
C GLU A 150 -48.13 -7.64 36.40
N ARG A 151 -47.32 -6.80 37.05
CA ARG A 151 -47.84 -5.64 37.80
C ARG A 151 -47.42 -4.37 37.08
N GLU A 152 -48.41 -3.59 36.63
CA GLU A 152 -48.19 -2.23 36.15
C GLU A 152 -47.51 -1.40 37.26
N VAL A 153 -46.18 -1.30 37.19
CA VAL A 153 -45.35 -0.40 37.99
C VAL A 153 -45.16 0.88 37.18
N PRO A 154 -45.23 2.09 37.79
CA PRO A 154 -45.15 3.33 37.04
C PRO A 154 -43.81 3.42 36.28
N THR A 155 -43.87 3.73 34.99
CA THR A 155 -42.73 4.15 34.18
C THR A 155 -42.11 5.41 34.76
N VAL A 156 -40.99 5.29 35.45
CA VAL A 156 -40.06 6.40 35.70
C VAL A 156 -38.93 6.22 34.70
N ASN A 157 -38.92 7.04 33.64
CA ASN A 157 -37.75 7.19 32.77
C ASN A 157 -36.69 7.93 33.58
N GLU A 158 -35.60 7.28 34.02
CA GLU A 158 -34.43 7.98 34.58
C GLU A 158 -33.30 6.96 34.86
N SER A 159 -32.21 7.00 34.08
CA SER A 159 -31.03 6.14 34.32
C SER A 159 -30.14 6.77 35.38
N ARG A 160 -29.90 6.06 36.48
CA ARG A 160 -29.07 6.52 37.60
C ARG A 160 -27.95 5.51 37.82
N CYS A 161 -26.70 5.93 37.60
CA CYS A 161 -25.57 5.01 37.51
C CYS A 161 -24.37 5.48 38.32
N ILE A 162 -23.63 4.53 38.86
CA ILE A 162 -22.42 4.74 39.64
C ILE A 162 -21.34 3.80 39.13
N LEU A 163 -20.19 4.39 38.82
CA LEU A 163 -18.98 3.71 38.43
C LEU A 163 -17.89 4.06 39.47
N ALA A 164 -17.46 3.07 40.24
CA ALA A 164 -16.48 3.23 41.31
C ALA A 164 -15.19 2.48 40.98
N ALA A 165 -14.04 3.06 41.33
CA ALA A 165 -12.72 2.51 41.02
C ALA A 165 -12.40 1.18 41.73
N CYS A 166 -12.95 0.96 42.93
CA CYS A 166 -12.65 -0.22 43.73
C CYS A 166 -13.85 -0.67 44.61
N ARG A 167 -13.78 -1.89 45.14
CA ARG A 167 -14.75 -2.42 46.13
C ARG A 167 -14.64 -1.71 47.49
N PRO A 168 -15.66 -1.79 48.37
CA PRO A 168 -15.61 -1.16 49.70
C PRO A 168 -14.35 -1.49 50.53
N GLU A 169 -13.86 -2.72 50.39
CA GLU A 169 -12.71 -3.29 51.10
C GLU A 169 -11.35 -3.05 50.43
N GLU A 170 -11.33 -2.45 49.24
CA GLU A 170 -10.12 -2.22 48.44
C GLU A 170 -9.69 -0.73 48.48
N SER A 171 -8.43 -0.48 48.13
CA SER A 171 -7.87 0.86 47.91
C SER A 171 -7.70 1.14 46.42
N ALA A 172 -7.84 2.40 46.01
CA ALA A 172 -7.55 2.82 44.65
C ALA A 172 -6.03 3.00 44.47
N GLU A 173 -5.48 2.54 43.35
CA GLU A 173 -4.04 2.55 43.06
C GLU A 173 -3.66 3.62 42.01
N GLU A 174 -2.46 4.18 42.16
CA GLU A 174 -1.90 5.22 41.27
C GLU A 174 -0.65 4.72 40.53
N ARG A 175 -0.49 5.10 39.26
CA ARG A 175 0.70 4.77 38.45
C ARG A 175 1.11 5.98 37.60
N ARG A 176 2.38 6.39 37.70
CA ARG A 176 2.98 7.48 36.90
C ARG A 176 2.26 8.85 37.04
N GLY A 177 1.64 9.11 38.19
CA GLY A 177 0.98 10.40 38.47
C GLY A 177 -0.47 10.50 38.02
N HIS A 178 -1.11 9.36 37.72
CA HIS A 178 -2.52 9.19 37.40
C HIS A 178 -3.11 7.98 38.13
N GLY A 179 -4.39 8.00 38.46
CA GLY A 179 -5.12 6.81 38.92
C GLY A 179 -5.18 5.75 37.81
N VAL A 180 -4.90 4.48 38.14
CA VAL A 180 -4.96 3.39 37.15
C VAL A 180 -6.38 3.22 36.59
N PHE A 181 -7.39 3.56 37.39
CA PHE A 181 -8.78 3.62 36.95
C PHE A 181 -9.01 4.76 35.95
N THR A 182 -8.51 5.95 36.25
CA THR A 182 -8.68 7.13 35.38
C THR A 182 -7.99 6.96 34.03
N ASP A 183 -6.79 6.38 33.98
CA ASP A 183 -6.09 6.08 32.72
C ASP A 183 -6.92 5.15 31.80
N ALA A 184 -7.58 4.14 32.39
CA ALA A 184 -8.49 3.26 31.65
C ALA A 184 -9.80 3.99 31.24
N LEU A 185 -10.32 4.88 32.09
CA LEU A 185 -11.50 5.69 31.80
C LEU A 185 -11.26 6.68 30.65
N THR A 186 -10.13 7.40 30.65
CA THR A 186 -9.80 8.36 29.60
C THR A 186 -9.53 7.64 28.28
N SER A 187 -8.84 6.50 28.29
CA SER A 187 -8.65 5.65 27.10
C SER A 187 -9.99 5.18 26.51
N ALA A 188 -10.92 4.76 27.37
CA ALA A 188 -12.27 4.41 26.96
C ALA A 188 -12.99 5.58 26.27
N LEU A 189 -12.93 6.78 26.88
CA LEU A 189 -13.58 7.98 26.37
C LEU A 189 -12.93 8.51 25.08
N LEU A 190 -11.63 8.30 24.89
CA LEU A 190 -10.90 8.77 23.69
C LEU A 190 -11.16 7.94 22.43
N GLY A 191 -11.76 6.75 22.55
CA GLY A 191 -12.16 5.98 21.39
C GLY A 191 -12.17 4.47 21.59
N ASP A 192 -11.51 3.95 22.61
CA ASP A 192 -11.35 2.50 22.76
C ASP A 192 -12.68 1.79 23.07
N ALA A 193 -13.60 2.51 23.72
CA ALA A 193 -14.94 2.01 24.04
C ALA A 193 -16.02 2.28 22.96
N VAL A 194 -15.68 2.92 21.83
CA VAL A 194 -16.63 3.26 20.74
C VAL A 194 -17.22 2.02 20.12
N ASN A 195 -18.53 1.79 20.16
CA ASN A 195 -19.19 0.61 19.58
C ASN A 195 -19.34 0.67 18.04
N TRP A 196 -19.99 -0.34 17.44
CA TRP A 196 -20.21 -0.40 15.98
C TRP A 196 -21.10 0.71 15.40
N ASN A 197 -21.90 1.38 16.24
CA ASN A 197 -22.71 2.51 15.82
C ASN A 197 -21.91 3.83 15.80
N GLY A 198 -20.66 3.83 16.31
CA GLY A 198 -19.88 5.05 16.52
C GLY A 198 -20.25 5.77 17.81
N GLU A 199 -20.74 5.02 18.82
CA GLU A 199 -21.22 5.55 20.10
C GLU A 199 -20.34 5.05 21.25
N VAL A 200 -20.06 5.90 22.22
CA VAL A 200 -19.48 5.51 23.52
C VAL A 200 -20.60 5.42 24.53
N THR A 201 -20.84 4.22 25.05
CA THR A 201 -21.90 3.95 26.03
C THR A 201 -21.31 3.77 27.42
N LEU A 202 -22.08 4.08 28.46
CA LEU A 202 -21.63 3.92 29.84
C LEU A 202 -21.23 2.47 30.17
N LEU A 203 -22.01 1.50 29.66
CA LEU A 203 -21.67 0.08 29.81
C LEU A 203 -20.40 -0.29 29.03
N GLY A 204 -20.21 0.25 27.82
CA GLY A 204 -18.97 0.04 27.05
C GLY A 204 -17.74 0.61 27.74
N VAL A 205 -17.87 1.77 28.41
CA VAL A 205 -16.81 2.34 29.25
C VAL A 205 -16.47 1.42 30.42
N PHE A 206 -17.49 0.91 31.13
CA PHE A 206 -17.26 -0.03 32.23
C PHE A 206 -16.62 -1.35 31.78
N GLU A 207 -17.05 -1.91 30.64
CA GLU A 207 -16.45 -3.11 30.07
C GLU A 207 -14.98 -2.91 29.71
N HIS A 208 -14.63 -1.77 29.10
CA HIS A 208 -13.25 -1.43 28.79
C HIS A 208 -12.41 -1.30 30.07
N ILE A 209 -12.87 -0.54 31.07
CA ILE A 209 -12.16 -0.37 32.33
C ILE A 209 -11.95 -1.71 33.04
N SER A 210 -12.98 -2.56 33.08
CA SER A 210 -12.90 -3.88 33.70
C SER A 210 -11.93 -4.83 33.00
N ALA A 211 -11.76 -4.68 31.67
CA ALA A 211 -10.81 -5.46 30.90
C ALA A 211 -9.36 -4.95 31.02
N SER A 212 -9.17 -3.64 31.22
CA SER A 212 -7.86 -2.99 31.34
C SER A 212 -7.24 -3.11 32.73
N LEU A 213 -8.04 -3.41 33.76
CA LEU A 213 -7.60 -3.54 35.14
C LEU A 213 -7.40 -5.01 35.55
N SER A 214 -6.29 -5.29 36.26
CA SER A 214 -6.09 -6.60 36.90
C SER A 214 -6.90 -6.68 38.19
N THR A 215 -7.59 -7.81 38.40
CA THR A 215 -8.33 -8.11 39.64
C THR A 215 -7.42 -8.25 40.87
N GLU A 216 -6.10 -8.33 40.68
CA GLU A 216 -5.11 -8.32 41.77
C GLU A 216 -4.77 -6.91 42.29
N LEU A 217 -5.09 -5.86 41.51
CA LEU A 217 -4.82 -4.45 41.88
C LEU A 217 -6.06 -3.79 42.46
N GLN A 218 -7.14 -3.68 41.69
CA GLN A 218 -8.41 -3.10 42.11
C GLN A 218 -9.55 -3.63 41.23
N THR A 219 -10.73 -3.79 41.82
CA THR A 219 -11.91 -4.27 41.08
C THR A 219 -12.92 -3.13 40.87
N PRO A 220 -13.12 -2.62 39.64
CA PRO A 220 -14.10 -1.58 39.38
C PRO A 220 -15.52 -2.09 39.64
N VAL A 221 -16.39 -1.22 40.14
CA VAL A 221 -17.76 -1.54 40.54
C VAL A 221 -18.75 -0.68 39.77
N PHE A 222 -19.72 -1.32 39.13
CA PHE A 222 -20.87 -0.65 38.51
C PHE A 222 -22.15 -0.95 39.30
N LYS A 223 -22.92 0.09 39.65
CA LYS A 223 -24.22 -0.02 40.33
C LYS A 223 -25.20 1.01 39.77
N GLY A 224 -26.46 0.64 39.58
CA GLY A 224 -27.49 1.60 39.16
C GLY A 224 -28.67 0.96 38.45
N ASP A 225 -29.72 1.76 38.29
CA ASP A 225 -30.88 1.44 37.46
C ASP A 225 -30.66 2.07 36.08
N ILE A 226 -30.60 1.25 35.04
CA ILE A 226 -30.45 1.72 33.65
C ILE A 226 -31.77 1.51 32.90
N ALA A 227 -32.31 2.60 32.36
CA ALA A 227 -33.39 2.56 31.38
C ALA A 227 -32.79 2.63 29.96
N GLY A 228 -32.67 1.47 29.30
CA GLY A 228 -32.15 1.38 27.92
C GLY A 228 -30.62 1.42 27.82
N THR A 229 -30.08 2.16 26.85
CA THR A 229 -28.63 2.34 26.66
C THR A 229 -28.27 3.78 26.96
N VAL A 230 -27.40 4.01 27.96
CA VAL A 230 -26.86 5.34 28.26
C VAL A 230 -25.71 5.63 27.32
N VAL A 231 -25.95 6.48 26.32
CA VAL A 231 -24.93 6.95 25.37
C VAL A 231 -24.30 8.21 25.95
N LEU A 232 -23.00 8.17 26.22
CA LEU A 232 -22.25 9.33 26.69
C LEU A 232 -21.85 10.23 25.53
N GLY A 233 -21.46 9.65 24.40
CA GLY A 233 -21.07 10.38 23.20
C GLY A 233 -21.33 9.61 21.91
N SER A 234 -21.45 10.33 20.79
CA SER A 234 -21.77 9.77 19.48
C SER A 234 -21.05 10.50 18.35
N GLY A 235 -20.92 9.86 17.19
CA GLY A 235 -20.24 10.44 16.03
C GLY A 235 -18.75 10.08 15.92
N PHE A 236 -18.31 9.04 16.62
CA PHE A 236 -17.00 8.43 16.43
C PHE A 236 -16.97 7.55 15.17
N ASP A 237 -15.76 7.29 14.66
CA ASP A 237 -15.58 6.32 13.58
C ASP A 237 -16.09 4.93 14.00
N ARG A 238 -16.97 4.36 13.18
CA ARG A 238 -17.65 3.08 13.47
C ARG A 238 -16.64 1.92 13.53
N ARG A 239 -16.84 0.99 14.48
CA ARG A 239 -16.08 -0.28 14.49
C ARG A 239 -16.33 -1.10 13.22
N GLU A 240 -15.29 -1.80 12.76
CA GLU A 240 -15.39 -2.80 11.70
C GLU A 240 -15.83 -4.16 12.28
N GLY A 241 -17.11 -4.51 12.11
CA GLY A 241 -17.66 -5.83 12.46
C GLY A 241 -18.34 -5.92 13.84
N PRO A 242 -19.14 -6.97 14.09
CA PRO A 242 -19.76 -7.21 15.40
C PRO A 242 -18.75 -7.78 16.43
N PRO A 243 -19.03 -7.68 17.75
CA PRO A 243 -18.16 -8.20 18.79
C PRO A 243 -18.11 -9.71 18.74
N ILE A 244 -16.94 -10.23 19.10
CA ILE A 244 -16.66 -11.66 19.08
C ILE A 244 -17.38 -12.32 20.25
N ASP A 245 -18.07 -13.43 20.00
CA ASP A 245 -18.67 -14.23 21.07
C ASP A 245 -17.59 -14.73 22.04
N LYS A 246 -17.88 -14.76 23.34
CA LYS A 246 -16.89 -15.16 24.37
C LYS A 246 -16.37 -16.58 24.15
N SER A 247 -17.20 -17.52 23.70
CA SER A 247 -16.77 -18.88 23.40
C SER A 247 -15.89 -18.91 22.15
N GLU A 248 -16.24 -18.14 21.12
CA GLU A 248 -15.44 -18.03 19.90
C GLU A 248 -14.07 -17.38 20.17
N LEU A 249 -14.02 -16.32 20.97
CA LEU A 249 -12.78 -15.69 21.42
C LEU A 249 -11.89 -16.69 22.16
N ALA A 250 -12.44 -17.40 23.15
CA ALA A 250 -11.69 -18.39 23.93
C ALA A 250 -11.13 -19.53 23.07
N GLN A 251 -11.91 -20.02 22.10
CA GLN A 251 -11.47 -21.06 21.17
C GLN A 251 -10.34 -20.59 20.26
N ASN A 252 -10.44 -19.37 19.71
CA ASN A 252 -9.40 -18.80 18.85
C ASN A 252 -8.11 -18.52 19.63
N LEU A 253 -8.19 -17.98 20.85
CA LEU A 253 -7.01 -17.76 21.69
C LEU A 253 -6.34 -19.09 22.07
N ALA A 254 -7.11 -20.11 22.49
CA ALA A 254 -6.55 -21.41 22.83
C ALA A 254 -5.82 -22.06 21.64
N LYS A 255 -6.40 -21.94 20.43
CA LYS A 255 -5.76 -22.41 19.20
C LYS A 255 -4.51 -21.61 18.85
N ALA A 256 -4.55 -20.29 19.00
CA ALA A 256 -3.41 -19.41 18.75
C ALA A 256 -2.21 -19.74 19.66
N HIS A 257 -2.45 -19.90 20.97
CA HIS A 257 -1.44 -20.35 21.93
C HIS A 257 -0.82 -21.69 21.51
N HIS A 258 -1.67 -22.68 21.22
CA HIS A 258 -1.21 -24.01 20.81
C HIS A 258 -0.29 -23.99 19.58
N LEU A 259 -0.65 -23.21 18.56
CA LEU A 259 0.17 -23.07 17.34
C LEU A 259 1.50 -22.37 17.61
N VAL A 260 1.48 -21.30 18.42
CA VAL A 260 2.68 -20.55 18.78
C VAL A 260 3.64 -21.41 19.61
N ASP A 261 3.13 -22.16 20.59
CA ASP A 261 3.94 -23.03 21.45
C ASP A 261 4.59 -24.18 20.65
N GLN A 262 3.80 -24.84 19.79
CA GLN A 262 4.31 -25.90 18.92
C GLN A 262 5.44 -25.39 18.02
N TYR A 263 5.25 -24.22 17.41
CA TYR A 263 6.28 -23.64 16.56
C TYR A 263 7.50 -23.19 17.36
N HIS A 264 7.30 -22.64 18.56
CA HIS A 264 8.40 -22.22 19.42
C HIS A 264 9.33 -23.40 19.75
N TYR A 265 8.77 -24.55 20.09
CA TYR A 265 9.54 -25.76 20.35
C TYR A 265 10.30 -26.26 19.11
N LEU A 266 9.65 -26.25 17.93
CA LEU A 266 10.31 -26.61 16.67
C LEU A 266 11.50 -25.69 16.38
N GLN A 267 11.32 -24.39 16.57
CA GLN A 267 12.38 -23.41 16.29
C GLN A 267 13.60 -23.60 17.20
N LEU A 268 13.39 -23.85 18.49
CA LEU A 268 14.47 -24.09 19.44
C LEU A 268 15.27 -25.35 19.10
N THR A 269 14.62 -26.36 18.56
CA THR A 269 15.26 -27.63 18.19
C THR A 269 15.97 -27.55 16.85
N GLU A 270 15.39 -26.87 15.85
CA GLU A 270 15.88 -26.90 14.47
C GLU A 270 16.81 -25.74 14.09
N LEU A 271 16.71 -24.59 14.78
CA LEU A 271 17.49 -23.38 14.43
C LEU A 271 18.64 -23.08 15.40
N SER A 272 18.79 -23.83 16.49
CA SER A 272 19.81 -23.58 17.53
C SER A 272 21.22 -23.94 17.07
N GLU A 273 21.40 -25.09 16.42
CA GLU A 273 22.69 -25.51 15.88
C GLU A 273 22.85 -25.08 14.42
N ARG A 274 23.93 -24.36 14.12
CA ARG A 274 24.20 -23.83 12.76
C ARG A 274 24.18 -24.92 11.68
N ASN A 275 24.78 -26.08 11.93
CA ASN A 275 24.82 -27.17 10.95
C ASN A 275 23.43 -27.76 10.69
N VAL A 276 22.61 -27.91 11.74
CA VAL A 276 21.22 -28.38 11.63
C VAL A 276 20.40 -27.38 10.83
N ARG A 277 20.50 -26.08 11.17
CA ARG A 277 19.84 -24.99 10.44
C ARG A 277 20.15 -25.04 8.94
N LEU A 278 21.43 -25.10 8.59
CA LEU A 278 21.91 -25.09 7.21
C LEU A 278 21.44 -26.33 6.41
N GLN A 279 21.43 -27.50 7.02
CA GLN A 279 21.13 -28.74 6.31
C GLN A 279 19.64 -29.01 6.15
N GLN A 280 18.82 -28.71 7.16
CA GLN A 280 17.38 -29.03 7.13
C GLN A 280 16.49 -28.11 7.99
N GLY A 281 17.04 -27.50 9.04
CA GLY A 281 16.24 -26.82 10.06
C GLY A 281 15.50 -25.61 9.51
N ALA A 282 16.16 -24.77 8.71
CA ALA A 282 15.54 -23.60 8.09
C ALA A 282 14.36 -23.98 7.17
N ARG A 283 14.55 -24.98 6.28
CA ARG A 283 13.49 -25.54 5.44
C ARG A 283 12.31 -26.07 6.26
N LYS A 284 12.58 -26.86 7.31
CA LYS A 284 11.54 -27.46 8.14
C LYS A 284 10.72 -26.41 8.89
N CYS A 285 11.39 -25.41 9.46
CA CYS A 285 10.76 -24.28 10.11
C CYS A 285 9.92 -23.45 9.13
N SER A 286 10.46 -23.09 7.97
CA SER A 286 9.74 -22.36 6.92
C SER A 286 8.42 -23.04 6.54
N ILE A 287 8.46 -24.35 6.20
CA ILE A 287 7.28 -25.13 5.81
C ILE A 287 6.23 -25.20 6.94
N LYS A 288 6.68 -25.22 8.21
CA LYS A 288 5.77 -25.32 9.37
C LYS A 288 5.20 -23.98 9.82
N LEU A 289 5.91 -22.87 9.58
CA LEU A 289 5.45 -21.54 9.97
C LEU A 289 4.39 -20.99 9.02
N GLU A 290 4.50 -21.27 7.73
CA GLU A 290 3.63 -20.69 6.70
C GLU A 290 2.12 -20.96 6.95
N PRO A 291 1.66 -22.18 7.26
CA PRO A 291 0.26 -22.41 7.63
C PRO A 291 -0.18 -21.69 8.91
N VAL A 292 0.76 -21.48 9.86
CA VAL A 292 0.47 -20.74 11.10
C VAL A 292 0.22 -19.27 10.76
N VAL A 293 1.09 -18.65 9.95
CA VAL A 293 0.94 -17.26 9.52
C VAL A 293 -0.39 -17.06 8.81
N HIS A 294 -0.73 -17.92 7.84
CA HIS A 294 -1.99 -17.84 7.13
C HIS A 294 -3.20 -17.99 8.05
N TRP A 295 -3.15 -18.91 9.02
CA TRP A 295 -4.25 -19.05 9.97
C TRP A 295 -4.47 -17.76 10.79
N PHE A 296 -3.40 -17.10 11.27
CA PHE A 296 -3.53 -15.82 11.96
C PHE A 296 -4.11 -14.74 11.03
N GLU A 297 -3.60 -14.59 9.81
CA GLU A 297 -4.06 -13.60 8.82
C GLU A 297 -5.54 -13.78 8.44
N GLU A 298 -5.96 -15.03 8.19
CA GLU A 298 -7.35 -15.36 7.88
C GLU A 298 -8.28 -15.13 9.06
N THR A 299 -7.82 -15.45 10.27
CA THR A 299 -8.60 -15.29 11.50
C THR A 299 -8.79 -13.80 11.83
N GLU A 300 -7.76 -12.97 11.70
CA GLU A 300 -7.91 -11.50 11.86
C GLU A 300 -8.82 -10.89 10.81
N LYS A 301 -8.78 -11.39 9.58
CA LYS A 301 -9.68 -10.92 8.52
C LYS A 301 -11.14 -11.30 8.80
N ALA A 302 -11.38 -12.47 9.39
CA ALA A 302 -12.71 -12.94 9.75
C ALA A 302 -13.25 -12.25 11.02
N LEU A 303 -12.36 -11.98 11.99
CA LEU A 303 -12.67 -11.41 13.29
C LEU A 303 -11.75 -10.21 13.60
N PRO A 304 -12.00 -9.02 13.00
CA PRO A 304 -11.12 -7.85 13.15
C PRO A 304 -10.92 -7.39 14.60
N ASP A 305 -11.95 -7.59 15.44
CA ASP A 305 -11.93 -7.22 16.86
C ASP A 305 -10.86 -7.98 17.68
N LEU A 306 -10.31 -9.10 17.17
CA LEU A 306 -9.21 -9.81 17.83
C LEU A 306 -7.98 -8.92 18.04
N LYS A 307 -7.73 -7.97 17.14
CA LYS A 307 -6.58 -7.05 17.20
C LYS A 307 -6.57 -6.15 18.44
N ARG A 308 -7.73 -6.01 19.12
CA ARG A 308 -7.87 -5.25 20.36
C ARG A 308 -7.56 -6.09 21.60
N HIS A 309 -7.57 -7.41 21.47
CA HIS A 309 -7.29 -8.30 22.60
C HIS A 309 -5.78 -8.40 22.82
N ALA A 310 -5.30 -7.95 23.98
CA ALA A 310 -3.87 -7.88 24.28
C ALA A 310 -3.13 -9.22 24.06
N ASP A 311 -3.75 -10.34 24.45
CA ASP A 311 -3.19 -11.67 24.27
C ASP A 311 -3.03 -12.05 22.78
N TRP A 312 -4.00 -11.70 21.94
CA TRP A 312 -3.91 -11.93 20.50
C TRP A 312 -2.78 -11.12 19.88
N THR A 313 -2.68 -9.83 20.22
CA THR A 313 -1.62 -8.94 19.74
C THR A 313 -0.23 -9.45 20.14
N ASN A 314 -0.08 -9.99 21.36
CA ASN A 314 1.17 -10.62 21.81
C ASN A 314 1.51 -11.87 20.99
N LEU A 315 0.53 -12.73 20.69
CA LEU A 315 0.72 -13.93 19.89
C LEU A 315 1.09 -13.60 18.43
N VAL A 316 0.44 -12.61 17.83
CA VAL A 316 0.78 -12.10 16.49
C VAL A 316 2.21 -11.56 16.46
N ALA A 317 2.62 -10.80 17.48
CA ALA A 317 3.99 -10.30 17.61
C ALA A 317 5.00 -11.46 17.70
N ARG A 318 4.65 -12.55 18.39
CA ARG A 318 5.48 -13.76 18.48
C ARG A 318 5.63 -14.46 17.13
N VAL A 319 4.54 -14.60 16.37
CA VAL A 319 4.58 -15.14 15.00
C VAL A 319 5.42 -14.26 14.08
N ARG A 320 5.35 -12.94 14.22
CA ARG A 320 6.21 -12.00 13.49
C ARG A 320 7.69 -12.21 13.79
N GLU A 321 8.05 -12.39 15.05
CA GLU A 321 9.43 -12.69 15.46
C GLU A 321 9.93 -14.01 14.86
N PHE A 322 9.06 -15.03 14.77
CA PHE A 322 9.40 -16.28 14.11
C PHE A 322 9.74 -16.10 12.62
N ARG A 323 9.02 -15.22 11.91
CA ARG A 323 9.30 -14.89 10.51
C ARG A 323 10.61 -14.14 10.37
N LYS A 324 10.89 -13.21 11.29
CA LYS A 324 12.15 -12.46 11.34
C LYS A 324 13.37 -13.38 11.51
N ASN A 325 13.28 -14.39 12.37
CA ASN A 325 14.37 -15.36 12.58
C ASN A 325 14.69 -16.24 11.34
N LEU A 326 13.72 -16.39 10.43
CA LEU A 326 13.90 -17.07 9.15
C LEU A 326 14.38 -16.14 8.03
N ALA A 327 14.31 -14.81 8.21
CA ALA A 327 14.73 -13.86 7.18
C ALA A 327 16.26 -13.80 7.04
N ASP A 328 17.00 -14.13 8.10
CA ASP A 328 18.46 -14.18 8.09
C ASP A 328 18.97 -15.50 7.48
N ILE A 329 19.09 -15.53 6.16
CA ILE A 329 19.54 -16.69 5.38
C ILE A 329 21.03 -16.62 5.08
N SER A 330 21.69 -17.78 5.06
CA SER A 330 23.13 -17.93 4.76
C SER A 330 23.39 -18.78 3.52
N VAL A 331 24.54 -18.56 2.87
CA VAL A 331 25.02 -19.45 1.79
C VAL A 331 25.15 -20.89 2.30
N GLY A 332 24.68 -21.83 1.49
CA GLY A 332 24.63 -23.26 1.80
C GLY A 332 23.37 -23.69 2.55
N GLU A 333 22.54 -22.77 3.04
CA GLU A 333 21.29 -23.09 3.72
C GLU A 333 20.28 -23.74 2.77
N LEU A 334 19.64 -24.83 3.20
CA LEU A 334 18.58 -25.49 2.45
C LEU A 334 17.24 -24.82 2.75
N THR A 335 16.57 -24.34 1.70
CA THR A 335 15.25 -23.71 1.76
C THR A 335 14.18 -24.66 1.21
N ARG A 336 12.92 -24.21 1.14
CA ARG A 336 11.83 -24.95 0.48
C ARG A 336 12.06 -25.16 -1.02
N PHE A 337 12.81 -24.27 -1.66
CA PHE A 337 12.96 -24.20 -3.13
C PHE A 337 14.33 -24.61 -3.64
N GLY A 338 15.28 -24.89 -2.76
CA GLY A 338 16.65 -25.22 -3.14
C GLY A 338 17.67 -24.74 -2.13
N ARG A 339 18.94 -25.03 -2.42
CA ARG A 339 20.08 -24.60 -1.61
C ARG A 339 20.50 -23.19 -2.01
N VAL A 340 20.79 -22.35 -1.02
CA VAL A 340 21.31 -21.00 -1.24
C VAL A 340 22.72 -21.07 -1.79
N VAL A 341 22.93 -20.52 -2.98
CA VAL A 341 24.21 -20.53 -3.70
C VAL A 341 25.04 -19.30 -3.37
N ARG A 342 24.45 -18.10 -3.47
CA ARG A 342 25.13 -16.83 -3.22
C ARG A 342 24.14 -15.70 -2.98
N HIS A 343 24.63 -14.61 -2.41
CA HIS A 343 23.91 -13.34 -2.33
C HIS A 343 24.01 -12.60 -3.67
N LEU A 344 22.87 -12.16 -4.22
CA LEU A 344 22.80 -11.40 -5.47
C LEU A 344 22.83 -9.89 -5.21
N GLY A 345 22.19 -9.43 -4.14
CA GLY A 345 22.14 -8.01 -3.81
C GLY A 345 21.24 -7.68 -2.62
N HIS A 346 21.37 -6.45 -2.13
CA HIS A 346 20.49 -5.88 -1.11
C HIS A 346 19.74 -4.68 -1.70
N GLY A 347 18.52 -4.44 -1.24
CA GLY A 347 17.70 -3.28 -1.63
C GLY A 347 16.96 -2.69 -0.43
N GLY A 348 16.16 -1.64 -0.68
CA GLY A 348 15.37 -0.96 0.35
C GLY A 348 14.38 -1.87 1.08
N TYR A 349 13.90 -2.91 0.39
CA TYR A 349 12.89 -3.84 0.91
C TYR A 349 13.44 -5.18 1.38
N GLY A 350 14.71 -5.50 1.15
CA GLY A 350 15.21 -6.83 1.49
C GLY A 350 16.51 -7.26 0.83
N HIS A 351 16.76 -8.57 0.88
CA HIS A 351 17.92 -9.23 0.27
C HIS A 351 17.47 -10.18 -0.85
N VAL A 352 18.30 -10.32 -1.88
CA VAL A 352 18.05 -11.24 -2.99
C VAL A 352 19.12 -12.33 -2.98
N TRP A 353 18.69 -13.58 -2.97
CA TRP A 353 19.54 -14.76 -2.90
C TRP A 353 19.33 -15.67 -4.10
N GLU A 354 20.41 -16.20 -4.67
CA GLU A 354 20.33 -17.25 -5.69
C GLU A 354 20.16 -18.60 -5.01
N LEU A 355 19.22 -19.40 -5.50
CA LEU A 355 18.94 -20.76 -5.08
C LEU A 355 19.19 -21.72 -6.24
N GLU A 356 19.61 -22.94 -5.93
CA GLU A 356 19.70 -24.06 -6.87
C GLU A 356 18.87 -25.22 -6.32
N ASP A 357 17.91 -25.70 -7.12
CA ASP A 357 17.08 -26.84 -6.74
C ASP A 357 17.81 -28.18 -6.95
N ASP A 358 17.16 -29.28 -6.57
CA ASP A 358 17.76 -30.62 -6.69
C ASP A 358 17.95 -31.05 -8.17
N GLY A 359 17.28 -30.38 -9.12
CA GLY A 359 17.40 -30.59 -10.56
C GLY A 359 18.44 -29.69 -11.24
N GLY A 360 19.10 -28.80 -10.50
CA GLY A 360 20.06 -27.83 -11.01
C GLY A 360 19.44 -26.56 -11.61
N ALA A 361 18.12 -26.37 -11.51
CA ALA A 361 17.47 -25.14 -11.92
C ALA A 361 17.78 -24.02 -10.91
N ARG A 362 17.95 -22.79 -11.42
CA ARG A 362 18.30 -21.63 -10.61
C ARG A 362 17.13 -20.68 -10.44
N TYR A 363 16.92 -20.26 -9.20
CA TYR A 363 15.90 -19.29 -8.82
C TYR A 363 16.52 -18.15 -8.02
N ALA A 364 15.84 -17.01 -7.98
CA ALA A 364 16.16 -15.93 -7.08
C ALA A 364 15.05 -15.80 -6.03
N MET A 365 15.43 -15.64 -4.77
CA MET A 365 14.49 -15.44 -3.66
C MET A 365 14.75 -14.07 -3.03
N LYS A 366 13.76 -13.19 -3.14
CA LYS A 366 13.78 -11.87 -2.52
C LYS A 366 13.11 -11.95 -1.17
N ILE A 367 13.89 -11.78 -0.11
CA ILE A 367 13.46 -11.89 1.29
C ILE A 367 13.31 -10.48 1.84
N PHE A 368 12.14 -10.19 2.40
CA PHE A 368 11.87 -8.90 3.04
C PHE A 368 12.66 -8.71 4.33
N HIS A 369 13.04 -7.48 4.65
CA HIS A 369 13.76 -7.18 5.89
C HIS A 369 12.93 -7.58 7.13
N GLY A 370 13.37 -8.62 7.85
CA GLY A 370 12.62 -9.16 8.99
C GLY A 370 12.37 -8.14 10.10
N ASN A 371 13.25 -7.15 10.27
CA ASN A 371 13.12 -6.06 11.23
C ASN A 371 12.08 -4.99 10.85
N GLU A 372 11.54 -5.03 9.63
CA GLU A 372 10.57 -4.05 9.14
C GLU A 372 9.17 -4.66 8.95
N LEU A 373 8.95 -5.89 9.46
CA LEU A 373 7.68 -6.61 9.34
C LEU A 373 6.53 -5.98 10.15
N ASP A 374 6.84 -5.06 11.06
CA ASP A 374 5.90 -4.23 11.82
C ASP A 374 5.47 -2.97 11.05
N ASP A 375 6.22 -2.55 10.03
CA ASP A 375 5.81 -1.47 9.13
C ASP A 375 4.83 -2.03 8.08
N GLU A 376 3.54 -2.07 8.45
CA GLU A 376 2.46 -2.53 7.57
C GLU A 376 2.45 -1.83 6.21
N VAL A 377 2.90 -0.58 6.17
CA VAL A 377 2.95 0.22 4.95
C VAL A 377 4.05 -0.33 4.04
N LYS A 378 5.25 -0.65 4.55
CA LYS A 378 6.31 -1.32 3.77
C LYS A 378 5.92 -2.74 3.35
N VAL A 379 5.32 -3.52 4.25
CA VAL A 379 4.85 -4.88 3.98
C VAL A 379 3.85 -4.90 2.82
N ARG A 380 2.89 -3.97 2.83
CA ARG A 380 1.89 -3.82 1.76
C ARG A 380 2.51 -3.41 0.42
N ARG A 381 3.52 -2.54 0.43
CA ARG A 381 4.25 -2.12 -0.78
C ARG A 381 4.99 -3.27 -1.42
N PHE A 382 5.68 -4.07 -0.60
CA PHE A 382 6.38 -5.24 -1.08
C PHE A 382 5.43 -6.25 -1.74
N ALA A 383 4.29 -6.53 -1.09
CA ALA A 383 3.24 -7.36 -1.68
C ALA A 383 2.66 -6.77 -2.97
N ASN A 384 2.44 -5.45 -3.04
CA ASN A 384 1.95 -4.78 -4.25
C ASN A 384 2.93 -4.90 -5.41
N GLY A 385 4.24 -4.76 -5.17
CA GLY A 385 5.24 -4.95 -6.21
C GLY A 385 5.22 -6.36 -6.80
N TYR A 386 5.18 -7.39 -5.94
CA TYR A 386 4.97 -8.78 -6.39
C TYR A 386 3.69 -8.92 -7.23
N ASN A 387 2.56 -8.41 -6.73
CA ASN A 387 1.26 -8.49 -7.42
C ASN A 387 1.24 -7.76 -8.76
N ASN A 388 2.01 -6.68 -8.90
CA ASN A 388 2.15 -5.95 -10.16
C ASN A 388 3.03 -6.71 -11.14
N MET A 389 4.19 -7.22 -10.72
CA MET A 389 5.05 -8.05 -11.55
C MET A 389 4.34 -9.32 -12.04
N ARG A 390 3.50 -9.93 -11.19
CA ARG A 390 2.72 -11.13 -11.56
C ARG A 390 1.74 -10.91 -12.72
N LYS A 391 1.36 -9.66 -13.01
CA LYS A 391 0.47 -9.32 -14.15
C LYS A 391 1.24 -9.20 -15.47
N LEU A 392 2.57 -9.17 -15.43
CA LEU A 392 3.41 -8.85 -16.58
C LEU A 392 3.97 -10.13 -17.19
N GLU A 393 3.61 -10.39 -18.44
CA GLU A 393 4.13 -11.50 -19.23
C GLU A 393 4.96 -10.95 -20.39
N HIS A 394 6.27 -10.83 -20.18
CA HIS A 394 7.20 -10.28 -21.16
C HIS A 394 8.58 -10.96 -21.04
N PRO A 395 9.27 -11.29 -22.15
CA PRO A 395 10.57 -12.00 -22.11
C PRO A 395 11.68 -11.23 -21.37
N TYR A 396 11.57 -9.91 -21.27
CA TYR A 396 12.53 -9.02 -20.61
C TYR A 396 12.06 -8.50 -19.25
N ILE A 397 11.04 -9.12 -18.65
CA ILE A 397 10.63 -8.87 -17.26
C ILE A 397 10.93 -10.11 -16.45
N VAL A 398 11.60 -9.97 -15.31
CA VAL A 398 11.88 -11.08 -14.41
C VAL A 398 10.56 -11.67 -13.92
N ARG A 399 10.33 -12.94 -14.24
CA ARG A 399 9.10 -13.63 -13.88
C ARG A 399 9.08 -13.94 -12.38
N VAL A 400 8.01 -13.54 -11.71
CA VAL A 400 7.74 -13.95 -10.32
C VAL A 400 6.92 -15.24 -10.30
N HIS A 401 7.21 -16.12 -9.34
CA HIS A 401 6.56 -17.41 -9.19
C HIS A 401 5.58 -17.41 -8.03
N GLU A 402 6.08 -17.15 -6.81
CA GLU A 402 5.30 -17.40 -5.60
C GLU A 402 5.63 -16.40 -4.49
N MET A 403 4.59 -15.90 -3.81
CA MET A 403 4.72 -15.11 -2.59
C MET A 403 4.89 -16.04 -1.38
N LEU A 404 5.79 -15.70 -0.47
CA LEU A 404 6.16 -16.51 0.69
C LEU A 404 5.71 -15.83 1.98
N ALA A 405 5.10 -16.60 2.88
CA ALA A 405 4.77 -16.10 4.22
C ALA A 405 5.96 -16.20 5.20
N ALA A 406 6.81 -17.23 5.04
CA ALA A 406 7.88 -17.57 5.98
C ALA A 406 9.14 -18.18 5.29
N PRO A 407 10.27 -17.44 5.20
CA PRO A 407 10.37 -16.01 5.49
C PRO A 407 9.49 -15.19 4.54
N TYR A 408 9.10 -13.99 4.97
CA TYR A 408 8.28 -13.13 4.12
C TYR A 408 9.11 -12.69 2.90
N GLY A 409 8.61 -12.94 1.70
CA GLY A 409 9.40 -12.78 0.48
C GLY A 409 8.65 -13.23 -0.76
N PHE A 410 9.36 -13.37 -1.88
CA PHE A 410 8.86 -14.06 -3.05
C PHE A 410 9.97 -14.73 -3.86
N LEU A 411 9.61 -15.75 -4.61
CA LEU A 411 10.46 -16.48 -5.55
C LEU A 411 10.30 -15.92 -6.97
N MET A 412 11.39 -15.82 -7.72
CA MET A 412 11.43 -15.35 -9.10
C MET A 412 12.52 -16.07 -9.91
N ASP A 413 12.54 -15.87 -11.23
CA ASP A 413 13.60 -16.41 -12.08
C ASP A 413 14.97 -15.83 -11.69
N SER A 414 16.01 -16.68 -11.71
CA SER A 414 17.39 -16.21 -11.61
C SER A 414 17.93 -15.91 -13.00
N ILE A 415 18.34 -14.66 -13.22
CA ILE A 415 18.96 -14.24 -14.49
C ILE A 415 20.47 -14.29 -14.32
N ALA A 416 21.16 -15.00 -15.22
CA ALA A 416 22.61 -15.14 -15.23
C ALA A 416 23.29 -13.88 -15.80
N GLY A 417 23.19 -12.78 -15.06
CA GLY A 417 23.77 -11.48 -15.40
C GLY A 417 24.00 -10.63 -14.17
N ASP A 418 24.76 -9.55 -14.35
CA ASP A 418 24.91 -8.50 -13.33
C ASP A 418 23.86 -7.41 -13.55
N ASN A 419 23.58 -6.61 -12.52
CA ASN A 419 22.80 -5.40 -12.75
C ASN A 419 23.53 -4.44 -13.72
N LEU A 420 22.77 -3.61 -14.41
CA LEU A 420 23.25 -2.76 -15.49
C LEU A 420 24.34 -1.76 -15.03
N ARG A 421 24.39 -1.45 -13.72
CA ARG A 421 25.47 -0.65 -13.14
C ARG A 421 26.83 -1.32 -13.25
N LYS A 422 26.88 -2.64 -13.04
CA LYS A 422 28.10 -3.45 -13.05
C LYS A 422 28.39 -4.08 -14.40
N ALA A 423 27.35 -4.23 -15.23
CA ALA A 423 27.47 -4.82 -16.55
C ALA A 423 28.40 -4.00 -17.45
N TYR A 424 29.16 -4.71 -18.30
CA TYR A 424 29.93 -4.07 -19.34
C TYR A 424 29.01 -3.65 -20.49
N ILE A 425 29.04 -2.36 -20.82
CA ILE A 425 28.35 -1.78 -21.97
C ILE A 425 29.45 -1.23 -22.88
N ASP A 426 29.55 -1.75 -24.10
CA ASP A 426 30.46 -1.21 -25.10
C ASP A 426 29.92 0.12 -25.63
N ARG A 427 30.36 1.21 -25.00
CA ARG A 427 29.95 2.56 -25.35
C ARG A 427 30.60 3.06 -26.65
N ASN A 428 31.49 2.30 -27.27
CA ASN A 428 32.01 2.65 -28.59
C ASN A 428 31.10 2.17 -29.72
N ASP A 429 30.06 1.42 -29.40
CA ASP A 429 29.02 0.97 -30.33
C ASP A 429 27.69 1.68 -30.02
N PRO A 430 27.42 2.84 -30.65
CA PRO A 430 26.18 3.57 -30.43
C PRO A 430 24.92 2.80 -30.79
N GLU A 431 25.00 1.90 -31.76
CA GLU A 431 23.86 1.09 -32.20
C GLU A 431 23.46 0.11 -31.09
N SER A 432 24.42 -0.61 -30.50
CA SER A 432 24.17 -1.51 -29.37
C SER A 432 23.64 -0.77 -28.13
N VAL A 433 24.16 0.42 -27.83
CA VAL A 433 23.69 1.22 -26.68
C VAL A 433 22.26 1.71 -26.87
N LEU A 434 21.91 2.20 -28.07
CA LEU A 434 20.54 2.62 -28.34
C LEU A 434 19.58 1.43 -28.39
N GLN A 435 19.99 0.30 -28.97
CA GLN A 435 19.16 -0.91 -28.99
C GLN A 435 18.87 -1.41 -27.57
N LEU A 436 19.85 -1.36 -26.66
CA LEU A 436 19.62 -1.65 -25.23
C LEU A 436 18.58 -0.70 -24.62
N MET A 437 18.69 0.62 -24.85
CA MET A 437 17.71 1.59 -24.34
C MET A 437 16.32 1.38 -24.89
N ILE A 438 16.23 1.05 -26.17
CA ILE A 438 14.98 0.72 -26.84
C ILE A 438 14.34 -0.51 -26.23
N ASP A 439 15.09 -1.61 -26.03
CA ASP A 439 14.58 -2.84 -25.42
C ASP A 439 14.04 -2.57 -24.00
N ILE A 440 14.71 -1.71 -23.23
CA ILE A 440 14.24 -1.26 -21.91
C ILE A 440 12.93 -0.48 -22.04
N CYS A 441 12.86 0.49 -22.95
CA CYS A 441 11.67 1.32 -23.12
C CYS A 441 10.46 0.51 -23.63
N GLU A 442 10.65 -0.39 -24.59
CA GLU A 442 9.60 -1.30 -25.09
C GLU A 442 9.08 -2.21 -23.97
N THR A 443 9.97 -2.65 -23.07
CA THR A 443 9.59 -3.43 -21.87
C THR A 443 8.76 -2.60 -20.88
N VAL A 444 9.13 -1.33 -20.63
CA VAL A 444 8.35 -0.43 -19.78
C VAL A 444 6.99 -0.09 -20.41
N GLN A 445 6.95 0.12 -21.73
CA GLN A 445 5.71 0.32 -22.48
C GLN A 445 4.77 -0.88 -22.35
N HIS A 446 5.29 -2.11 -22.41
CA HIS A 446 4.48 -3.31 -22.15
C HIS A 446 3.83 -3.23 -20.76
N ALA A 447 4.59 -2.89 -19.71
CA ALA A 447 4.05 -2.73 -18.36
C ALA A 447 2.97 -1.64 -18.30
N HIS A 448 3.18 -0.50 -18.95
CA HIS A 448 2.20 0.60 -19.02
C HIS A 448 0.90 0.16 -19.69
N SER A 449 0.96 -0.68 -20.73
CA SER A 449 -0.22 -1.26 -21.38
C SER A 449 -1.08 -2.11 -20.43
N GLN A 450 -0.46 -2.70 -19.40
CA GLN A 450 -1.11 -3.45 -18.31
C GLN A 450 -1.43 -2.57 -17.09
N GLN A 451 -1.36 -1.24 -17.25
CA GLN A 451 -1.56 -0.23 -16.21
C GLN A 451 -0.56 -0.33 -15.04
N VAL A 452 0.57 -1.00 -15.22
CA VAL A 452 1.66 -1.08 -14.24
C VAL A 452 2.73 -0.07 -14.63
N ARG A 453 3.13 0.79 -13.68
CA ARG A 453 4.28 1.71 -13.85
C ARG A 453 5.47 1.12 -13.13
N HIS A 454 6.68 1.43 -13.58
CA HIS A 454 7.88 0.93 -12.92
C HIS A 454 8.23 1.77 -11.68
N ARG A 455 8.29 3.11 -11.84
CA ARG A 455 8.52 4.13 -10.80
C ARG A 455 9.85 4.08 -10.06
N ASP A 456 10.76 3.20 -10.46
CA ASP A 456 12.11 3.03 -9.89
C ASP A 456 13.09 2.54 -10.97
N ILE A 457 13.03 3.15 -12.15
CA ILE A 457 13.92 2.78 -13.26
C ILE A 457 15.30 3.33 -12.96
N LYS A 458 16.25 2.41 -12.71
CA LYS A 458 17.66 2.72 -12.44
C LYS A 458 18.53 1.51 -12.79
N PRO A 459 19.86 1.69 -12.95
CA PRO A 459 20.75 0.60 -13.34
C PRO A 459 20.71 -0.63 -12.42
N GLU A 460 20.39 -0.46 -11.14
CA GLU A 460 20.30 -1.54 -10.15
C GLU A 460 19.11 -2.48 -10.37
N ASN A 461 18.03 -1.99 -10.99
CA ASN A 461 16.77 -2.73 -11.20
C ASN A 461 16.66 -3.33 -12.62
N ILE A 462 17.76 -3.31 -13.37
CA ILE A 462 17.86 -3.88 -14.72
C ILE A 462 19.02 -4.87 -14.69
N ILE A 463 18.75 -6.15 -14.86
CA ILE A 463 19.78 -7.19 -14.98
C ILE A 463 20.18 -7.29 -16.45
N ALA A 464 21.47 -7.18 -16.74
CA ALA A 464 21.98 -7.29 -18.09
C ALA A 464 22.67 -8.65 -18.26
N ALA A 465 22.19 -9.44 -19.20
CA ALA A 465 22.74 -10.75 -19.52
C ALA A 465 23.01 -10.86 -21.02
N TYR A 466 24.00 -11.65 -21.40
CA TYR A 466 24.28 -11.90 -22.80
C TYR A 466 23.42 -13.06 -23.32
N SER A 467 22.79 -12.87 -24.48
CA SER A 467 22.13 -13.95 -25.20
C SER A 467 23.16 -14.94 -25.75
N ASP A 468 22.71 -16.11 -26.20
CA ASP A 468 23.55 -17.12 -26.85
C ASP A 468 24.29 -16.58 -28.09
N ARG A 469 23.78 -15.50 -28.69
CA ARG A 469 24.37 -14.81 -29.85
C ARG A 469 25.30 -13.66 -29.44
N GLY A 470 25.58 -13.47 -28.15
CA GLY A 470 26.47 -12.44 -27.63
C GLY A 470 25.86 -11.04 -27.55
N ARG A 471 24.54 -10.89 -27.70
CA ARG A 471 23.84 -9.59 -27.56
C ARG A 471 23.51 -9.33 -26.10
N LEU A 472 23.75 -8.11 -25.61
CA LEU A 472 23.34 -7.71 -24.27
C LEU A 472 21.81 -7.52 -24.21
N VAL A 473 21.14 -8.21 -23.30
CA VAL A 473 19.68 -8.21 -23.11
C VAL A 473 19.34 -7.67 -21.73
N PRO A 474 18.42 -6.69 -21.61
CA PRO A 474 17.96 -6.16 -20.34
C PRO A 474 16.81 -7.00 -19.77
N TYR A 475 16.85 -7.32 -18.48
CA TYR A 475 15.76 -7.93 -17.73
C TYR A 475 15.34 -7.01 -16.59
N LEU A 476 14.13 -6.47 -16.63
CA LEU A 476 13.62 -5.51 -15.66
C LEU A 476 12.99 -6.22 -14.45
N THR A 477 13.19 -5.66 -13.26
CA THR A 477 12.62 -6.14 -12.00
C THR A 477 12.11 -4.97 -11.15
N ASP A 478 11.49 -5.26 -10.00
CA ASP A 478 11.20 -4.28 -8.95
C ASP A 478 10.15 -3.19 -9.32
N PHE A 479 9.15 -3.58 -10.12
CA PHE A 479 8.04 -2.71 -10.51
C PHE A 479 7.21 -2.22 -9.32
N ASP A 480 7.00 -0.90 -9.28
CA ASP A 480 6.12 -0.19 -8.34
C ASP A 480 6.49 -0.36 -6.85
N LEU A 481 7.74 -0.76 -6.56
CA LEU A 481 8.21 -0.91 -5.19
C LEU A 481 8.53 0.45 -4.53
N ALA A 482 9.05 1.45 -5.26
CA ALA A 482 9.58 2.69 -4.65
C ALA A 482 8.61 3.88 -4.55
N TYR A 483 7.47 3.90 -5.27
CA TYR A 483 6.55 5.06 -5.30
C TYR A 483 6.09 5.55 -3.92
N HIS A 484 5.98 4.61 -2.99
CA HIS A 484 5.49 4.95 -1.67
C HIS A 484 6.65 5.23 -0.67
N GLU A 485 7.90 4.85 -0.95
CA GLU A 485 9.07 5.17 -0.11
C GLU A 485 9.31 6.68 -0.03
N THR A 486 9.16 7.38 -1.15
CA THR A 486 9.36 8.83 -1.24
C THR A 486 8.41 9.65 -0.36
N ASN A 487 7.25 9.09 0.03
CA ASN A 487 6.28 9.72 0.94
C ASN A 487 6.79 9.85 2.40
N ARG A 488 7.82 9.08 2.82
CA ARG A 488 8.39 9.13 4.19
C ARG A 488 9.89 9.38 4.21
N THR A 489 10.66 8.89 3.24
CA THR A 489 12.13 8.98 3.27
C THR A 489 12.62 10.42 3.06
N VAL A 490 11.81 11.27 2.41
CA VAL A 490 12.13 12.69 2.21
C VAL A 490 12.09 13.48 3.52
N THR A 491 11.33 13.07 4.54
CA THR A 491 11.29 13.77 5.84
C THR A 491 12.36 13.33 6.82
N THR A 492 12.95 12.14 6.69
CA THR A 492 13.97 11.63 7.65
C THR A 492 15.42 11.74 7.18
N ASN A 493 15.70 11.79 5.86
CA ASN A 493 17.06 11.71 5.32
C ASN A 493 17.53 12.95 4.53
N ILE A 494 17.00 14.15 4.83
CA ILE A 494 17.46 15.41 4.22
C ILE A 494 18.96 15.68 4.46
N GLY A 495 19.60 14.97 5.41
CA GLY A 495 21.02 15.14 5.75
C GLY A 495 22.02 14.11 5.21
N VAL A 496 21.59 12.99 4.58
CA VAL A 496 22.52 11.90 4.20
C VAL A 496 22.23 11.39 2.79
N GLY A 497 22.63 12.18 1.79
CA GLY A 497 22.99 11.74 0.42
C GLY A 497 22.31 10.51 -0.18
N GLY A 498 20.98 10.41 -0.13
CA GLY A 498 20.25 9.35 -0.83
C GLY A 498 20.35 9.55 -2.34
N VAL A 499 20.64 8.50 -3.10
CA VAL A 499 20.77 8.52 -4.56
C VAL A 499 19.39 8.78 -5.20
N ILE A 500 18.99 10.05 -5.30
CA ILE A 500 17.77 10.53 -5.97
C ILE A 500 17.96 10.75 -7.47
N ASN A 501 19.06 10.25 -8.03
CA ASN A 501 19.55 10.59 -9.37
C ASN A 501 18.59 10.24 -10.52
N TYR A 502 17.70 9.26 -10.30
CA TYR A 502 16.81 8.73 -11.34
C TYR A 502 15.34 9.09 -11.11
N ALA A 503 14.94 9.44 -9.89
CA ALA A 503 13.54 9.67 -9.55
C ALA A 503 13.05 11.05 -10.04
N ALA A 504 11.82 11.11 -10.54
CA ALA A 504 11.23 12.38 -10.96
C ALA A 504 11.00 13.30 -9.73
N PRO A 505 11.19 14.62 -9.85
CA PRO A 505 11.04 15.55 -8.71
C PRO A 505 9.68 15.43 -8.00
N GLU A 506 8.59 15.27 -8.74
CA GLU A 506 7.25 15.13 -8.18
C GLU A 506 7.07 13.83 -7.38
N GLN A 507 7.85 12.77 -7.65
CA GLN A 507 7.82 11.58 -6.80
C GLN A 507 8.39 11.88 -5.42
N LEU A 508 9.35 12.80 -5.31
CA LEU A 508 10.04 13.17 -4.07
C LEU A 508 9.26 14.24 -3.30
N PHE A 509 8.88 15.33 -3.98
CA PHE A 509 8.33 16.52 -3.33
C PHE A 509 6.80 16.53 -3.28
N GLU A 510 6.12 15.87 -4.21
CA GLU A 510 4.66 15.81 -4.29
C GLU A 510 4.12 14.39 -4.55
N PRO A 511 4.53 13.37 -3.77
CA PRO A 511 4.23 11.96 -4.01
C PRO A 511 2.72 11.67 -4.12
N ASN A 512 1.86 12.47 -3.51
CA ASN A 512 0.40 12.26 -3.56
C ASN A 512 -0.29 12.94 -4.76
N ALA A 513 0.43 13.74 -5.55
CA ALA A 513 -0.12 14.41 -6.72
C ALA A 513 -0.48 13.40 -7.83
N ARG A 514 -1.44 13.76 -8.68
CA ARG A 514 -1.82 12.95 -9.85
C ARG A 514 -0.66 12.77 -10.83
N THR A 515 0.20 13.78 -10.94
CA THR A 515 1.43 13.78 -11.76
C THR A 515 2.46 12.78 -11.26
N ALA A 516 2.58 12.55 -9.95
CA ALA A 516 3.45 11.50 -9.41
C ALA A 516 2.97 10.07 -9.76
N ARG A 517 1.75 9.95 -10.33
CA ARG A 517 1.14 8.67 -10.74
C ARG A 517 1.07 8.50 -12.27
N SER A 518 1.46 9.50 -13.06
CA SER A 518 1.45 9.41 -14.53
C SER A 518 2.67 8.68 -15.08
N GLU A 519 2.61 8.26 -16.35
CA GLU A 519 3.71 7.58 -17.06
C GLU A 519 4.94 8.47 -17.22
N THR A 520 4.75 9.79 -17.15
CA THR A 520 5.82 10.81 -17.27
C THR A 520 6.90 10.72 -16.19
N VAL A 521 6.65 9.99 -15.09
CA VAL A 521 7.68 9.69 -14.07
C VAL A 521 8.68 8.64 -14.58
N ASP A 522 8.20 7.64 -15.32
CA ASP A 522 9.05 6.63 -15.95
C ASP A 522 9.79 7.24 -17.14
N VAL A 523 9.16 8.14 -17.89
CA VAL A 523 9.84 8.92 -18.96
C VAL A 523 11.02 9.71 -18.41
N PHE A 524 10.85 10.40 -17.28
CA PHE A 524 11.95 11.10 -16.62
C PHE A 524 13.08 10.13 -16.23
N SER A 525 12.73 9.01 -15.61
CA SER A 525 13.70 8.01 -15.16
C SER A 525 14.44 7.36 -16.32
N LEU A 526 13.77 7.10 -17.44
CA LEU A 526 14.36 6.61 -18.69
C LEU A 526 15.36 7.61 -19.29
N ALA A 527 15.10 8.91 -19.20
CA ALA A 527 16.04 9.94 -19.64
C ALA A 527 17.31 9.95 -18.77
N GLN A 528 17.17 9.84 -17.45
CA GLN A 528 18.31 9.71 -16.53
C GLN A 528 19.09 8.41 -16.78
N LEU A 529 18.40 7.32 -17.09
CA LEU A 529 19.02 6.06 -17.49
C LEU A 529 19.77 6.19 -18.83
N MET A 530 19.19 6.88 -19.82
CA MET A 530 19.83 7.17 -21.11
C MET A 530 21.17 7.90 -20.90
N PHE A 531 21.19 8.90 -20.02
CA PHE A 531 22.42 9.59 -19.63
C PHE A 531 23.48 8.61 -19.09
N PHE A 532 23.08 7.71 -18.19
CA PHE A 532 23.99 6.73 -17.59
C PHE A 532 24.55 5.74 -18.62
N VAL A 533 23.72 5.17 -19.49
CA VAL A 533 24.20 4.17 -20.46
C VAL A 533 25.12 4.79 -21.51
N ILE A 534 24.88 6.04 -21.93
CA ILE A 534 25.71 6.75 -22.90
C ILE A 534 27.04 7.18 -22.26
N THR A 535 27.00 7.85 -21.10
CA THR A 535 28.17 8.51 -20.53
C THR A 535 28.97 7.61 -19.56
N GLY A 536 28.34 6.57 -19.03
CA GLY A 536 28.89 5.73 -17.95
C GLY A 536 28.93 6.42 -16.58
N ARG A 537 28.31 7.59 -16.45
CA ARG A 537 28.29 8.40 -15.21
C ARG A 537 26.88 8.45 -14.65
N ASP A 538 26.77 8.50 -13.32
CA ASP A 538 25.47 8.79 -12.69
C ASP A 538 25.05 10.23 -13.00
N PRO A 539 23.78 10.44 -13.36
CA PRO A 539 23.27 11.80 -13.50
C PRO A 539 23.16 12.49 -12.15
N SER A 540 23.27 13.82 -12.14
CA SER A 540 22.89 14.62 -10.98
C SER A 540 21.36 14.73 -10.90
N GLY A 541 20.77 14.35 -9.76
CA GLY A 541 19.34 14.56 -9.49
C GLY A 541 18.93 16.02 -9.23
N GLU A 542 19.90 16.93 -9.08
CA GLU A 542 19.66 18.35 -8.75
C GLU A 542 20.15 19.31 -9.85
N ASN A 543 21.17 18.92 -10.62
CA ASN A 543 21.81 19.77 -11.62
C ASN A 543 21.67 19.23 -13.05
N PHE A 544 20.45 19.34 -13.59
CA PHE A 544 20.13 18.88 -14.95
C PHE A 544 20.89 19.63 -16.05
N ALA A 545 21.25 20.90 -15.81
CA ALA A 545 22.04 21.69 -16.75
C ALA A 545 23.43 21.08 -16.95
N LYS A 546 24.09 20.65 -15.86
CA LYS A 546 25.37 19.94 -15.91
C LYS A 546 25.25 18.59 -16.59
N ASN A 547 24.17 17.84 -16.35
CA ASN A 547 23.94 16.58 -17.06
C ASN A 547 23.82 16.85 -18.57
N LEU A 548 23.07 17.89 -18.98
CA LEU A 548 22.90 18.24 -20.38
C LEU A 548 24.23 18.66 -21.03
N GLU A 549 25.08 19.40 -20.33
CA GLU A 549 26.42 19.78 -20.78
C GLU A 549 27.30 18.56 -21.05
N ILE A 550 27.37 17.63 -20.08
CA ILE A 550 28.14 16.39 -20.20
C ILE A 550 27.61 15.54 -21.36
N LEU A 551 26.29 15.36 -21.43
CA LEU A 551 25.67 14.56 -22.48
C LEU A 551 25.92 15.15 -23.86
N THR A 552 25.82 16.48 -24.00
CA THR A 552 26.08 17.18 -25.27
C THR A 552 27.53 16.99 -25.71
N HIS A 553 28.48 17.11 -24.79
CA HIS A 553 29.90 16.89 -25.07
C HIS A 553 30.15 15.47 -25.56
N ASP A 554 29.68 14.46 -24.82
CA ASP A 554 29.94 13.06 -25.14
C ASP A 554 29.26 12.68 -26.48
N LEU A 555 28.00 13.08 -26.70
CA LEU A 555 27.25 12.84 -27.94
C LEU A 555 27.91 13.44 -29.19
N GLY A 556 28.47 14.65 -29.09
CA GLY A 556 29.09 15.33 -30.24
C GLY A 556 30.31 14.62 -30.81
N SER A 557 30.94 13.73 -30.03
CA SER A 557 32.03 12.86 -30.50
C SER A 557 31.60 11.41 -30.77
N TRP A 558 30.37 11.06 -30.41
CA TRP A 558 29.88 9.68 -30.38
C TRP A 558 29.05 9.31 -31.60
N VAL A 559 28.23 10.23 -32.10
CA VAL A 559 27.26 9.98 -33.19
C VAL A 559 27.19 11.16 -34.17
N ASP A 560 26.50 10.97 -35.29
CA ASP A 560 26.18 12.03 -36.25
C ASP A 560 25.44 13.20 -35.56
N ASP A 561 25.78 14.44 -35.95
CA ASP A 561 25.22 15.68 -35.37
C ASP A 561 23.69 15.71 -35.33
N ARG A 562 23.03 15.10 -36.31
CA ARG A 562 21.56 15.02 -36.36
C ARG A 562 21.03 14.10 -35.25
N ALA A 563 21.65 12.94 -35.05
CA ALA A 563 21.28 12.01 -33.98
C ALA A 563 21.60 12.61 -32.61
N ALA A 564 22.78 13.23 -32.46
CA ALA A 564 23.17 13.94 -31.24
C ALA A 564 22.11 15.00 -30.88
N LYS A 565 21.70 15.83 -31.84
CA LYS A 565 20.69 16.86 -31.62
C LYS A 565 19.35 16.29 -31.15
N THR A 566 18.89 15.19 -31.76
CA THR A 566 17.66 14.50 -31.35
C THR A 566 17.76 13.99 -29.91
N LEU A 567 18.84 13.29 -29.56
CA LEU A 567 19.03 12.74 -28.21
C LEU A 567 19.17 13.82 -27.13
N ILE A 568 19.83 14.94 -27.45
CA ILE A 568 19.95 16.11 -26.56
C ILE A 568 18.58 16.72 -26.27
N GLU A 569 17.75 16.92 -27.31
CA GLU A 569 16.40 17.47 -27.14
C GLU A 569 15.47 16.52 -26.38
N LEU A 570 15.58 15.23 -26.67
CA LEU A 570 14.84 14.19 -25.96
C LEU A 570 15.17 14.19 -24.47
N TYR A 571 16.47 14.23 -24.11
CA TYR A 571 16.88 14.31 -22.72
C TYR A 571 16.37 15.59 -22.04
N ARG A 572 16.50 16.75 -22.71
CA ARG A 572 16.06 18.05 -22.17
C ARG A 572 14.56 18.07 -21.88
N SER A 573 13.73 17.69 -22.86
CA SER A 573 12.27 17.67 -22.71
C SER A 573 11.84 16.66 -21.64
N SER A 574 12.41 15.45 -21.65
CA SER A 574 12.05 14.37 -20.72
C SER A 574 12.46 14.64 -19.27
N THR A 575 13.49 15.47 -19.05
CA THR A 575 13.94 15.88 -17.71
C THR A 575 13.36 17.23 -17.25
N SER A 576 12.35 17.77 -17.94
CA SER A 576 11.67 18.98 -17.48
C SER A 576 11.09 18.81 -16.07
N LYS A 577 11.19 19.87 -15.26
CA LYS A 577 10.56 19.92 -13.93
C LYS A 577 9.04 19.90 -14.02
N GLN A 578 8.46 20.36 -15.12
CA GLN A 578 7.02 20.31 -15.35
C GLN A 578 6.65 19.01 -16.08
N PRO A 579 5.90 18.08 -15.47
CA PRO A 579 5.56 16.80 -16.09
C PRO A 579 4.77 16.93 -17.41
N SER A 580 4.04 18.04 -17.58
CA SER A 580 3.29 18.35 -18.81
C SER A 580 4.16 18.73 -20.00
N GLU A 581 5.42 19.10 -19.78
CA GLU A 581 6.37 19.45 -20.84
C GLU A 581 7.18 18.24 -21.33
N ARG A 582 7.07 17.11 -20.64
CA ARG A 582 7.73 15.85 -21.02
C ARG A 582 6.96 15.16 -22.14
N PRO A 583 7.57 14.20 -22.88
CA PRO A 583 6.81 13.20 -23.60
C PRO A 583 5.76 12.56 -22.67
N GLN A 584 4.50 12.51 -23.12
CA GLN A 584 3.39 12.12 -22.23
C GLN A 584 3.29 10.61 -22.05
N THR A 585 3.87 9.85 -22.98
CA THR A 585 3.94 8.39 -22.94
C THR A 585 5.37 7.90 -23.21
N VAL A 586 5.67 6.67 -22.81
CA VAL A 586 6.94 6.02 -23.20
C VAL A 586 7.04 5.80 -24.71
N VAL A 587 5.89 5.68 -25.40
CA VAL A 587 5.83 5.58 -26.87
C VAL A 587 6.43 6.81 -27.53
N ASP A 588 6.09 8.00 -27.04
CA ASP A 588 6.61 9.27 -27.54
C ASP A 588 8.14 9.33 -27.37
N PHE A 589 8.65 8.86 -26.22
CA PHE A 589 10.09 8.79 -25.94
C PHE A 589 10.82 7.82 -26.88
N VAL A 590 10.27 6.61 -27.08
CA VAL A 590 10.84 5.58 -27.97
C VAL A 590 10.86 6.05 -29.42
N SER A 591 9.85 6.79 -29.87
CA SER A 591 9.79 7.33 -31.23
C SER A 591 11.02 8.20 -31.55
N GLU A 592 11.40 9.08 -30.63
CA GLU A 592 12.59 9.93 -30.77
C GLU A 592 13.91 9.13 -30.69
N LEU A 593 13.99 8.12 -29.81
CA LEU A 593 15.15 7.19 -29.77
C LEU A 593 15.33 6.46 -31.10
N ARG A 594 14.25 5.91 -31.67
CA ARG A 594 14.26 5.21 -32.97
C ARG A 594 14.63 6.15 -34.11
N HIS A 595 14.22 7.41 -34.04
CA HIS A 595 14.65 8.41 -35.03
C HIS A 595 16.16 8.63 -34.98
N ALA A 596 16.74 8.77 -33.78
CA ALA A 596 18.19 8.88 -33.61
C ALA A 596 18.93 7.61 -34.07
N GLU A 597 18.41 6.42 -33.72
CA GLU A 597 18.95 5.12 -34.15
C GLU A 597 19.03 5.02 -35.68
N SER A 598 17.95 5.37 -36.39
CA SER A 598 17.93 5.35 -37.85
C SER A 598 18.99 6.28 -38.46
N VAL A 599 19.22 7.45 -37.87
CA VAL A 599 20.25 8.37 -38.34
C VAL A 599 21.66 7.79 -38.12
N ILE A 600 21.89 7.15 -36.97
CA ILE A 600 23.17 6.50 -36.65
C ILE A 600 23.48 5.39 -37.65
N GLN A 601 22.53 4.49 -37.89
CA GLN A 601 22.69 3.37 -38.83
C GLN A 601 22.98 3.82 -40.26
N VAL A 602 22.34 4.91 -40.70
CA VAL A 602 22.61 5.50 -42.01
C VAL A 602 24.02 6.12 -42.07
N ALA A 603 24.49 6.73 -40.97
CA ALA A 603 25.80 7.39 -40.92
C ALA A 603 26.98 6.40 -40.79
N SER A 604 26.78 5.27 -40.10
CA SER A 604 27.80 4.23 -39.90
C SER A 604 28.05 3.38 -41.16
N GLY A 605 27.16 3.42 -42.16
CA GLY A 605 27.23 2.55 -43.33
C GLY A 605 26.97 1.07 -43.01
N THR A 606 26.53 0.79 -41.79
CA THR A 606 26.01 -0.50 -41.30
C THR A 606 24.49 -0.43 -41.25
N ASP A 607 23.88 0.04 -42.34
CA ASP A 607 22.43 0.06 -42.51
C ASP A 607 21.81 -1.33 -42.57
N LYS A 608 22.62 -2.40 -42.54
CA LYS A 608 22.20 -3.79 -42.52
C LYS A 608 21.35 -4.11 -41.29
N ILE A 609 20.12 -4.54 -41.55
CA ILE A 609 19.14 -4.96 -40.57
C ILE A 609 19.08 -6.50 -40.57
N MET A 610 19.15 -7.10 -39.39
CA MET A 610 18.96 -8.55 -39.25
C MET A 610 17.55 -8.96 -39.68
N GLU A 611 17.40 -10.14 -40.29
CA GLU A 611 16.11 -10.66 -40.77
C GLU A 611 15.02 -10.61 -39.69
N GLU A 612 15.38 -10.98 -38.45
CA GLU A 612 14.49 -11.01 -37.29
C GLU A 612 13.90 -9.64 -36.88
N ASP A 613 14.56 -8.56 -37.28
CA ASP A 613 14.17 -7.18 -36.96
C ASP A 613 13.58 -6.45 -38.17
N PHE A 614 13.80 -6.93 -39.39
CA PHE A 614 13.36 -6.25 -40.61
C PHE A 614 11.83 -6.09 -40.66
N CYS A 615 11.09 -7.18 -40.48
CA CYS A 615 9.62 -7.15 -40.48
C CYS A 615 9.07 -6.24 -39.36
N ARG A 616 9.72 -6.24 -38.19
CA ARG A 616 9.36 -5.37 -37.07
C ARG A 616 9.51 -3.90 -37.45
N ARG A 617 10.64 -3.53 -38.07
CA ARG A 617 10.92 -2.16 -38.54
C ARG A 617 9.96 -1.71 -39.65
N VAL A 618 9.56 -2.60 -40.56
CA VAL A 618 8.51 -2.32 -41.56
C VAL A 618 7.16 -2.01 -40.89
N GLY A 619 6.74 -2.84 -39.93
CA GLY A 619 5.52 -2.63 -39.16
C GLY A 619 5.52 -1.29 -38.42
N GLN A 620 6.63 -0.97 -37.77
CA GLN A 620 6.84 0.30 -37.07
C GLN A 620 6.74 1.50 -38.01
N LEU A 621 7.46 1.47 -39.14
CA LEU A 621 7.50 2.59 -40.08
C LEU A 621 6.13 2.85 -40.71
N TYR A 622 5.37 1.79 -41.03
CA TYR A 622 4.07 1.93 -41.68
C TYR A 622 2.93 2.24 -40.70
N ALA A 623 2.75 1.40 -39.67
CA ALA A 623 1.58 1.43 -38.79
C ALA A 623 1.80 2.25 -37.51
N GLY A 624 3.05 2.51 -37.14
CA GLY A 624 3.41 3.08 -35.85
C GLY A 624 3.37 2.05 -34.72
N LEU A 625 3.95 2.43 -33.57
CA LEU A 625 4.00 1.59 -32.37
C LEU A 625 2.58 1.23 -31.88
N ASN A 626 2.38 -0.01 -31.43
CA ASN A 626 1.11 -0.62 -30.97
C ASN A 626 0.05 -0.96 -32.05
N ASN A 627 0.29 -0.65 -33.32
CA ASN A 627 -0.66 -0.96 -34.41
C ASN A 627 -0.23 -2.16 -35.26
N TYR A 628 0.77 -2.91 -34.80
CA TYR A 628 1.27 -4.11 -35.45
C TYR A 628 1.70 -5.18 -34.42
N SER A 629 1.76 -6.43 -34.83
CA SER A 629 2.42 -7.53 -34.14
C SER A 629 3.50 -8.12 -35.04
N ALA A 630 4.69 -8.40 -34.50
CA ALA A 630 5.78 -8.97 -35.28
C ALA A 630 6.44 -10.14 -34.54
N THR A 631 6.92 -11.10 -35.32
CA THR A 631 7.77 -12.24 -34.93
C THR A 631 9.07 -12.19 -35.74
N GLU A 632 9.98 -13.16 -35.58
CA GLU A 632 11.27 -13.21 -36.29
C GLU A 632 11.18 -13.23 -37.84
N GLY A 633 10.00 -13.37 -38.45
CA GLY A 633 9.88 -13.33 -39.92
C GLY A 633 8.52 -12.93 -40.47
N GLU A 634 7.60 -12.51 -39.60
CA GLU A 634 6.27 -12.05 -39.98
C GLU A 634 5.94 -10.78 -39.22
N CYS A 635 5.37 -9.79 -39.91
CA CYS A 635 4.74 -8.63 -39.28
C CYS A 635 3.31 -8.48 -39.78
N ARG A 636 2.36 -8.40 -38.85
CA ARG A 636 0.94 -8.17 -39.10
C ARG A 636 0.54 -6.80 -38.58
N MET A 637 -0.23 -6.05 -39.35
CA MET A 637 -0.67 -4.70 -39.01
C MET A 637 -2.00 -4.36 -39.67
N ASN A 638 -2.62 -3.24 -39.27
CA ASN A 638 -3.79 -2.69 -39.96
C ASN A 638 -3.43 -1.36 -40.64
N SER A 639 -4.13 -1.02 -41.73
CA SER A 639 -4.08 0.32 -42.31
C SER A 639 -4.59 1.36 -41.31
N ARG A 640 -4.21 2.62 -41.51
CA ARG A 640 -4.65 3.74 -40.65
C ARG A 640 -6.18 3.88 -40.57
N SER A 641 -6.90 3.45 -41.61
CA SER A 641 -8.36 3.46 -41.65
C SER A 641 -8.99 2.23 -40.95
N GLY A 642 -8.19 1.19 -40.67
CA GLY A 642 -8.64 -0.11 -40.17
C GLY A 642 -9.35 -0.99 -41.21
N GLN A 643 -9.38 -0.56 -42.47
CA GLN A 643 -10.11 -1.24 -43.55
C GLN A 643 -9.31 -2.37 -44.22
N VAL A 644 -7.99 -2.39 -44.03
CA VAL A 644 -7.10 -3.38 -44.63
C VAL A 644 -6.18 -3.95 -43.56
N GLU A 645 -6.22 -5.26 -43.36
CA GLU A 645 -5.21 -6.02 -42.64
C GLU A 645 -4.04 -6.32 -43.59
N ILE A 646 -2.82 -6.07 -43.14
CA ILE A 646 -1.58 -6.29 -43.89
C ILE A 646 -0.72 -7.29 -43.13
N VAL A 647 -0.23 -8.32 -43.81
CA VAL A 647 0.78 -9.24 -43.29
C VAL A 647 1.99 -9.26 -44.21
N VAL A 648 3.17 -9.01 -43.67
CA VAL A 648 4.46 -9.04 -44.37
C VAL A 648 5.21 -10.29 -43.91
N ARG A 649 5.67 -11.13 -44.84
CA ARG A 649 6.42 -12.37 -44.55
C ARG A 649 7.67 -12.48 -45.41
N PHE A 650 8.74 -13.04 -44.85
CA PHE A 650 9.88 -13.50 -45.65
C PHE A 650 9.52 -14.74 -46.47
N LYS A 651 9.93 -14.78 -47.74
CA LYS A 651 9.90 -15.99 -48.58
C LYS A 651 11.26 -16.63 -48.74
N ASN A 652 12.28 -15.82 -49.03
CA ASN A 652 13.65 -16.30 -49.23
C ASN A 652 14.63 -15.13 -49.03
N VAL A 653 15.85 -15.44 -48.58
CA VAL A 653 16.96 -14.49 -48.53
C VAL A 653 18.12 -15.07 -49.33
N SER A 654 18.60 -14.29 -50.31
CA SER A 654 19.69 -14.70 -51.19
C SER A 654 21.03 -14.65 -50.45
N SER A 655 22.00 -15.42 -50.93
CA SER A 655 23.37 -15.41 -50.39
C SER A 655 24.08 -14.05 -50.57
N LYS A 656 23.47 -13.10 -51.29
CA LYS A 656 23.98 -11.73 -51.47
C LYS A 656 23.33 -10.72 -50.50
N GLY A 657 22.41 -11.14 -49.64
CA GLY A 657 21.71 -10.27 -48.68
C GLY A 657 20.48 -9.55 -49.24
N GLU A 658 19.93 -10.05 -50.35
CA GLU A 658 18.67 -9.56 -50.93
C GLU A 658 17.53 -10.51 -50.54
N ALA A 659 16.42 -9.97 -50.06
CA ALA A 659 15.26 -10.72 -49.63
C ALA A 659 14.09 -10.61 -50.62
N SER A 660 13.33 -11.71 -50.72
CA SER A 660 12.00 -11.73 -51.31
C SER A 660 10.96 -11.78 -50.20
N LEU A 661 10.04 -10.82 -50.19
CA LEU A 661 8.96 -10.68 -49.23
C LEU A 661 7.60 -10.96 -49.90
N GLU A 662 6.65 -11.47 -49.13
CA GLU A 662 5.24 -11.55 -49.51
C GLU A 662 4.42 -10.62 -48.62
N LEU A 663 3.64 -9.74 -49.24
CA LEU A 663 2.65 -8.91 -48.58
C LEU A 663 1.26 -9.45 -48.90
N GLU A 664 0.54 -9.83 -47.85
CA GLU A 664 -0.86 -10.20 -47.88
C GLU A 664 -1.70 -9.00 -47.44
N CYS A 665 -2.55 -8.48 -48.33
CA CYS A 665 -3.51 -7.43 -48.02
C CYS A 665 -4.93 -8.00 -48.05
N SER A 666 -5.62 -7.92 -46.91
CA SER A 666 -6.97 -8.45 -46.71
C SER A 666 -7.91 -7.34 -46.27
N VAL A 667 -8.98 -7.11 -47.03
CA VAL A 667 -10.06 -6.19 -46.63
C VAL A 667 -10.78 -6.73 -45.39
N THR A 668 -10.97 -5.87 -44.39
CA THR A 668 -11.69 -6.20 -43.16
C THR A 668 -13.21 -5.97 -43.31
N ASP A 669 -14.01 -6.58 -42.43
CA ASP A 669 -15.49 -6.50 -42.45
C ASP A 669 -16.05 -5.07 -42.20
N LYS A 670 -15.18 -4.09 -41.90
CA LYS A 670 -15.56 -2.70 -41.59
C LYS A 670 -15.66 -1.78 -42.80
N LEU A 671 -15.49 -2.29 -44.01
CA LEU A 671 -15.58 -1.48 -45.22
C LEU A 671 -17.04 -1.13 -45.55
N PRO A 672 -17.46 0.15 -45.52
CA PRO A 672 -18.74 0.52 -46.08
C PRO A 672 -18.58 0.44 -47.59
N VAL A 673 -19.14 -0.60 -48.23
CA VAL A 673 -19.13 -0.75 -49.69
C VAL A 673 -20.53 -0.43 -50.22
N PRO A 674 -20.89 0.84 -50.50
CA PRO A 674 -22.26 1.20 -50.82
C PRO A 674 -22.58 1.02 -52.32
N SER A 675 -21.60 0.70 -53.17
CA SER A 675 -21.69 0.95 -54.63
C SER A 675 -21.38 -0.23 -55.56
N LEU A 676 -21.05 -1.43 -55.07
CA LEU A 676 -20.63 -2.54 -55.96
C LEU A 676 -21.67 -3.65 -56.07
N LYS A 677 -22.17 -3.85 -57.30
CA LYS A 677 -23.28 -4.76 -57.64
C LYS A 677 -23.01 -6.26 -57.39
N SER A 678 -21.75 -6.66 -57.19
CA SER A 678 -21.35 -8.01 -56.75
C SER A 678 -19.87 -8.03 -56.30
N GLY A 679 -19.49 -8.97 -55.43
CA GLY A 679 -18.09 -9.14 -54.99
C GLY A 679 -17.08 -9.43 -56.11
N ARG A 680 -17.54 -9.92 -57.28
CA ARG A 680 -16.69 -10.17 -58.45
C ARG A 680 -16.25 -8.87 -59.15
N SER A 681 -17.19 -7.92 -59.34
CA SER A 681 -16.88 -6.63 -59.98
C SER A 681 -16.02 -5.73 -59.07
N ALA A 682 -16.24 -5.79 -57.76
CA ALA A 682 -15.39 -5.13 -56.76
C ALA A 682 -13.93 -5.60 -56.87
N ARG A 683 -13.74 -6.92 -56.95
CA ARG A 683 -12.42 -7.55 -57.09
C ARG A 683 -11.71 -7.14 -58.38
N GLU A 684 -12.41 -7.12 -59.52
CA GLU A 684 -11.83 -6.68 -60.79
C GLU A 684 -11.35 -5.22 -60.71
N SER A 685 -12.15 -4.33 -60.10
CA SER A 685 -11.78 -2.92 -59.91
C SER A 685 -10.54 -2.74 -59.03
N ILE A 686 -10.47 -3.43 -57.88
CA ILE A 686 -9.30 -3.41 -56.99
C ILE A 686 -8.07 -3.98 -57.70
N ASN A 687 -8.21 -5.13 -58.39
CA ASN A 687 -7.12 -5.77 -59.11
C ASN A 687 -6.56 -4.86 -60.22
N ILE A 688 -7.41 -4.22 -61.04
CA ILE A 688 -6.97 -3.32 -62.11
C ILE A 688 -6.19 -2.12 -61.53
N ARG A 689 -6.62 -1.59 -60.38
CA ARG A 689 -5.92 -0.49 -59.70
C ARG A 689 -4.57 -0.94 -59.16
N LEU A 690 -4.54 -2.08 -58.45
CA LEU A 690 -3.31 -2.65 -57.94
C LEU A 690 -2.34 -3.01 -59.07
N ASP A 691 -2.81 -3.58 -60.18
CA ASP A 691 -1.98 -3.88 -61.36
C ASP A 691 -1.34 -2.61 -61.94
N LYS A 692 -2.06 -1.48 -61.97
CA LYS A 692 -1.50 -0.17 -62.38
C LYS A 692 -0.46 0.38 -61.41
N ILE A 693 -0.64 0.17 -60.10
CA ILE A 693 0.30 0.59 -59.06
C ILE A 693 1.55 -0.26 -59.13
N VAL A 694 1.39 -1.59 -59.16
CA VAL A 694 2.47 -2.58 -59.22
C VAL A 694 3.31 -2.41 -60.48
N ALA A 695 2.70 -2.12 -61.64
CA ALA A 695 3.43 -1.86 -62.89
C ALA A 695 4.40 -0.66 -62.81
N ARG A 696 4.27 0.21 -61.79
CA ARG A 696 5.14 1.37 -61.56
C ARG A 696 6.18 1.13 -60.47
N LEU A 697 6.17 -0.03 -59.81
CA LEU A 697 7.06 -0.37 -58.71
C LEU A 697 8.04 -1.48 -59.16
N PRO A 698 9.36 -1.21 -59.23
CA PRO A 698 10.33 -2.24 -59.59
C PRO A 698 10.33 -3.40 -58.59
N GLY A 699 10.50 -4.64 -59.07
CA GLY A 699 10.57 -5.83 -58.22
C GLY A 699 9.25 -6.27 -57.58
N VAL A 700 8.13 -5.57 -57.81
CA VAL A 700 6.82 -5.91 -57.23
C VAL A 700 5.96 -6.68 -58.23
N ARG A 701 5.35 -7.78 -57.81
CA ARG A 701 4.41 -8.58 -58.63
C ARG A 701 3.19 -8.98 -57.83
N ARG A 702 2.00 -8.83 -58.41
CA ARG A 702 0.75 -9.28 -57.78
C ARG A 702 0.40 -10.70 -58.18
N HIS A 703 -0.13 -11.48 -57.24
CA HIS A 703 -0.82 -12.74 -57.53
C HIS A 703 -2.11 -12.89 -56.72
N ALA A 704 -2.97 -13.80 -57.17
CA ALA A 704 -4.28 -14.03 -56.56
C ALA A 704 -4.18 -14.91 -55.30
N GLY A 705 -5.02 -14.61 -54.31
CA GLY A 705 -5.20 -15.41 -53.10
C GLY A 705 -6.25 -16.51 -53.20
N ASN A 706 -6.25 -17.40 -52.18
CA ASN A 706 -7.12 -18.58 -52.11
C ASN A 706 -8.37 -18.37 -51.23
N LYS A 707 -8.44 -17.34 -50.37
CA LYS A 707 -9.54 -17.14 -49.38
C LYS A 707 -10.47 -15.96 -49.69
N GLY A 708 -11.11 -15.97 -50.86
CA GLY A 708 -12.25 -15.08 -51.15
C GLY A 708 -11.92 -13.80 -51.94
N ALA A 709 -12.91 -12.91 -52.08
CA ALA A 709 -12.95 -11.87 -53.11
C ALA A 709 -12.04 -10.65 -52.85
N TYR A 710 -11.48 -10.49 -51.65
CA TYR A 710 -10.79 -9.26 -51.23
C TYR A 710 -9.41 -9.47 -50.60
N GLN A 711 -8.81 -10.65 -50.85
CA GLN A 711 -7.46 -10.98 -50.43
C GLN A 711 -6.52 -10.92 -51.63
N VAL A 712 -5.47 -10.10 -51.53
CA VAL A 712 -4.47 -9.89 -52.59
C VAL A 712 -3.07 -10.08 -52.04
N TYR A 713 -2.20 -10.70 -52.84
CA TYR A 713 -0.81 -10.93 -52.48
C TYR A 713 0.12 -10.16 -53.42
N LEU A 714 1.15 -9.55 -52.86
CA LEU A 714 2.24 -8.89 -53.57
C LEU A 714 3.55 -9.58 -53.19
N SER A 715 4.29 -10.06 -54.19
CA SER A 715 5.69 -10.43 -54.03
C SER A 715 6.55 -9.20 -54.25
N VAL A 716 7.45 -8.90 -53.33
CA VAL A 716 8.45 -7.82 -53.45
C VAL A 716 9.81 -8.48 -53.43
N ASP A 717 10.44 -8.52 -54.59
CA ASP A 717 11.74 -9.13 -54.81
C ASP A 717 12.86 -8.08 -54.73
N ASP A 718 14.10 -8.55 -54.59
CA ASP A 718 15.32 -7.74 -54.58
C ASP A 718 15.34 -6.66 -53.46
N VAL A 719 14.78 -6.97 -52.30
CA VAL A 719 14.76 -6.05 -51.15
C VAL A 719 16.05 -6.16 -50.37
N THR A 720 16.79 -5.07 -50.27
CA THR A 720 17.98 -5.00 -49.42
C THR A 720 17.56 -5.07 -47.95
N LEU A 721 18.27 -5.87 -47.14
CA LEU A 721 18.03 -5.94 -45.70
C LEU A 721 18.68 -4.74 -45.01
N ASP A 722 18.19 -3.53 -45.31
CA ASP A 722 18.69 -2.29 -44.75
C ASP A 722 17.58 -1.25 -44.56
N VAL A 723 17.94 -0.07 -44.05
CA VAL A 723 16.99 1.03 -43.81
C VAL A 723 16.27 1.45 -45.11
N ALA A 724 16.97 1.43 -46.25
CA ALA A 724 16.37 1.75 -47.55
C ALA A 724 15.36 0.69 -47.99
N GLY A 725 15.63 -0.58 -47.75
CA GLY A 725 14.71 -1.69 -47.97
C GLY A 725 13.48 -1.62 -47.08
N VAL A 726 13.63 -1.27 -45.80
CA VAL A 726 12.48 -1.04 -44.89
C VAL A 726 11.60 0.09 -45.41
N ALA A 727 12.21 1.22 -45.78
CA ALA A 727 11.49 2.36 -46.34
C ALA A 727 10.78 2.02 -47.65
N TRP A 728 11.43 1.24 -48.51
CA TRP A 728 10.86 0.75 -49.75
C TRP A 728 9.63 -0.12 -49.51
N VAL A 729 9.73 -1.11 -48.62
CA VAL A 729 8.59 -2.00 -48.31
C VAL A 729 7.43 -1.21 -47.70
N ALA A 730 7.70 -0.26 -46.79
CA ALA A 730 6.66 0.60 -46.22
C ALA A 730 5.96 1.47 -47.28
N ASP A 731 6.70 2.00 -48.26
CA ASP A 731 6.14 2.73 -49.41
C ASP A 731 5.27 1.83 -50.30
N VAL A 732 5.70 0.59 -50.56
CA VAL A 732 4.89 -0.41 -51.28
C VAL A 732 3.58 -0.68 -50.54
N ILE A 733 3.60 -0.85 -49.22
CA ILE A 733 2.39 -1.02 -48.40
C ILE A 733 1.47 0.20 -48.54
N ALA A 734 2.02 1.41 -48.38
CA ALA A 734 1.24 2.64 -48.46
C ALA A 734 0.54 2.80 -49.81
N LYS A 735 1.24 2.52 -50.92
CA LYS A 735 0.66 2.57 -52.26
C LYS A 735 -0.38 1.48 -52.48
N ALA A 736 -0.13 0.26 -52.02
CA ALA A 736 -1.08 -0.84 -52.15
C ALA A 736 -2.38 -0.56 -51.38
N VAL A 737 -2.28 -0.11 -50.13
CA VAL A 737 -3.42 0.25 -49.29
C VAL A 737 -4.21 1.41 -49.90
N ALA A 738 -3.53 2.46 -50.36
CA ALA A 738 -4.20 3.57 -51.06
C ALA A 738 -4.97 3.07 -52.29
N GLY A 739 -4.42 2.13 -53.05
CA GLY A 739 -5.10 1.53 -54.21
C GLY A 739 -6.37 0.75 -53.85
N ILE A 740 -6.38 0.09 -52.68
CA ILE A 740 -7.51 -0.69 -52.16
C ILE A 740 -8.60 0.24 -51.59
N GLU A 741 -8.21 1.26 -50.82
CA GLU A 741 -9.13 2.14 -50.09
C GLU A 741 -9.73 3.27 -50.97
N GLN A 742 -9.21 3.48 -52.17
CA GLN A 742 -9.69 4.52 -53.09
C GLN A 742 -10.96 4.07 -53.84
N TRP A 743 -12.13 4.14 -53.21
CA TRP A 743 -13.42 3.70 -53.78
C TRP A 743 -14.05 4.65 -54.79
#